data_AF-A0A9W6BIK7-F1
#
_entry.id   AF-A0A9W6BIK7-F1
#
_cell.length_a   1.000
_cell.length_b   1.000
_cell.length_c   1.000
_cell.angle_alpha   90.00
_cell.angle_beta   90.00
_cell.angle_gamma   90.00
#
_symmetry.space_group_name_H-M   'P 1'
#
loop_
_entity.id
_entity.type
_entity.pdbx_description
1 polymer ?
#
loop_
_entity_poly.entity_id
_entity_poly.type
_entity_poly.pdbx_seq_one_letter_code
_entity_poly.pdbx_strand_id
1 'polypeptide(L)'
;MTAAEDVIAGLSPAPLWRYFKDLTQIPRPSKHEGRVLQYLKDFAAERQLAWQQDAVGNLVIRRPGSGGGEGAPCVVIQGHVDMVCEKEPDSPHDFLVDPLLLRREGDWLQASGTTLGADNGIGVAAALALLSSPPSAKLPPLECLFTVDEETGLTGAFEISPDLLTGRTMLNLDTEDWGEVFIGCAGGGDMSLELEVLLESPPQQLPAMRAHLLKLGGLLGGHSGLNIHEGRGNAVQLLGRALAAVAAAAGPDGWRLAELAGGDKRNAIARDAAAVVLVAADKEAAVAAAVQALLDELRTEYGSVETGLSLTLTPRPAADAAAGAPPVDAVVGPPDVDRLLALLRGLPHGPIKFSHAVPGLVETSCNVASIKEAPSLPTCGPSTTRRYVIVTSTRSSIMGALEATRDVIQGLARLAGCVAVQRGKAYPGWQPNLDSRVLQVTLDAYRDMMGGSQTAKVGAIHAGLECGILGEKFPGMDMVSFGPTIKGAHSPEERVKISTVEPFWQLTVNVLERLAEIGILPYEGGHRSLLDHKHMFMDLKLLIDFGHLASRRSVVMLDDHLAAGWNGKLDAVVFFGDERRLQYYHDWVARSSKVSTDGAKVLNYGAEFIACDEQGIANLTQLFEPYNTVGLIIFDNVSPKAGYELVPGQSPSNLCNEAYYKVNADLRKSRMIKSIAKIYQQRHVGNDRYTAVHIRPFPDACLDLWRAPAAEFNYTAANKACHNPSLIRVFVNQTLDAIKRYNVSNNVFVMCHPGIRNIIAQLYGAAGLTPFFYTEDIMGPIFGFRGPALLGMVEQEICSQADVFLGTKASTMTGIVWEERFTADPPKLATLHFSGDYFEMPLMPPSPPLGPP
;
A
#
# COMPACT_ATOMS: atom_id res chain seq x y z
N MET A 1 12.77 -57.27 6.13
CA MET A 1 12.68 -55.80 6.17
C MET A 1 14.10 -55.28 6.23
N THR A 2 14.62 -54.80 5.11
CA THR A 2 15.92 -54.10 5.06
C THR A 2 15.81 -52.80 5.85
N ALA A 3 16.92 -52.32 6.40
CA ALA A 3 16.95 -51.04 7.11
C ALA A 3 16.32 -49.95 6.22
N ALA A 4 15.33 -49.23 6.74
CA ALA A 4 14.70 -48.15 6.01
C ALA A 4 15.77 -47.12 5.64
N GLU A 5 15.87 -46.79 4.35
CA GLU A 5 16.69 -45.67 3.90
C GLU A 5 16.24 -44.42 4.64
N ASP A 6 17.19 -43.63 5.16
CA ASP A 6 16.83 -42.41 5.86
C ASP A 6 16.10 -41.49 4.88
N VAL A 7 14.82 -41.18 5.15
CA VAL A 7 13.93 -40.48 4.21
C VAL A 7 14.41 -39.08 3.83
N ILE A 8 15.29 -38.48 4.66
CA ILE A 8 15.98 -37.21 4.39
C ILE A 8 17.40 -37.37 3.82
N ALA A 9 17.85 -38.59 3.51
CA ALA A 9 19.18 -38.83 2.95
C ALA A 9 19.36 -38.10 1.61
N GLY A 10 20.52 -37.48 1.45
CA GLY A 10 20.88 -36.72 0.24
C GLY A 10 20.11 -35.42 0.05
N LEU A 11 19.31 -34.98 1.03
CA LEU A 11 18.62 -33.68 0.96
C LEU A 11 19.54 -32.53 1.38
N SER A 12 19.46 -31.44 0.62
CA SER A 12 20.11 -30.15 0.94
C SER A 12 19.04 -29.15 1.42
N PRO A 13 19.32 -28.31 2.43
CA PRO A 13 20.55 -28.24 3.23
C PRO A 13 20.49 -29.28 4.35
N ALA A 14 21.52 -30.12 4.47
CA ALA A 14 21.53 -31.24 5.42
C ALA A 14 21.29 -30.84 6.90
N PRO A 15 21.80 -29.70 7.44
CA PRO A 15 21.51 -29.28 8.81
C PRO A 15 20.02 -28.97 9.04
N LEU A 16 19.37 -28.30 8.09
CA LEU A 16 17.95 -27.96 8.17
C LEU A 16 17.10 -29.23 8.16
N TRP A 17 17.33 -30.13 7.20
CA TRP A 17 16.57 -31.40 7.14
C TRP A 17 16.78 -32.28 8.37
N ARG A 18 17.97 -32.27 8.98
CA ARG A 18 18.21 -32.95 10.26
C ARG A 18 17.35 -32.37 11.37
N TYR A 19 17.35 -31.04 11.56
CA TYR A 19 16.54 -30.42 12.61
C TYR A 19 15.04 -30.56 12.34
N PHE A 20 14.61 -30.54 11.08
CA PHE A 20 13.22 -30.83 10.74
C PHE A 20 12.83 -32.26 11.14
N LYS A 21 13.68 -33.25 10.86
CA LYS A 21 13.47 -34.63 11.31
C LYS A 21 13.46 -34.75 12.83
N ASP A 22 14.35 -34.06 13.55
CA ASP A 22 14.34 -34.06 15.02
C ASP A 22 12.99 -33.54 15.56
N LEU A 23 12.48 -32.43 15.00
CA LEU A 23 11.17 -31.86 15.34
C LEU A 23 10.01 -32.83 15.07
N THR A 24 10.03 -33.58 13.96
CA THR A 24 8.96 -34.55 13.66
C THR A 24 8.99 -35.78 14.57
N GLN A 25 10.08 -36.02 15.31
CA GLN A 25 10.13 -37.04 16.37
C GLN A 25 9.64 -36.54 17.74
N ILE A 26 9.27 -35.25 17.85
CA ILE A 26 8.79 -34.62 19.07
C ILE A 26 7.32 -34.25 18.93
N PRO A 27 6.41 -34.97 19.60
CA PRO A 27 5.03 -34.54 19.85
C PRO A 27 4.94 -33.08 20.29
N ARG A 28 4.34 -32.25 19.44
CA ARG A 28 4.20 -30.79 19.58
C ARG A 28 2.80 -30.24 19.19
N PRO A 29 1.68 -30.86 19.59
CA PRO A 29 0.36 -30.24 19.40
C PRO A 29 0.29 -28.87 20.06
N SER A 30 -0.52 -27.98 19.49
CA SER A 30 -0.86 -26.69 20.11
C SER A 30 -1.38 -26.89 21.55
N LYS A 31 -0.91 -26.03 22.46
CA LYS A 31 -1.12 -26.08 23.92
C LYS A 31 -0.42 -27.25 24.64
N HIS A 32 0.44 -27.99 23.93
CA HIS A 32 1.25 -29.09 24.45
C HIS A 32 2.74 -28.98 24.05
N GLU A 33 3.21 -27.76 23.77
CA GLU A 33 4.54 -27.42 23.24
C GLU A 33 5.70 -27.71 24.20
N GLY A 34 5.42 -28.08 25.46
CA GLY A 34 6.43 -28.24 26.51
C GLY A 34 7.59 -29.19 26.14
N ARG A 35 7.35 -30.20 25.31
CA ARG A 35 8.40 -31.13 24.83
C ARG A 35 9.35 -30.47 23.83
N VAL A 36 8.83 -29.74 22.83
CA VAL A 36 9.65 -29.03 21.84
C VAL A 36 10.36 -27.83 22.49
N LEU A 37 9.70 -27.10 23.39
CA LEU A 37 10.33 -26.02 24.17
C LEU A 37 11.49 -26.52 25.04
N GLN A 38 11.42 -27.74 25.58
CA GLN A 38 12.55 -28.32 26.31
C GLN A 38 13.71 -28.69 25.38
N TYR A 39 13.44 -29.32 24.22
CA TYR A 39 14.44 -29.60 23.19
C TYR A 39 15.18 -28.33 22.75
N LEU A 40 14.47 -27.21 22.54
CA LEU A 40 15.06 -25.93 22.17
C LEU A 40 15.99 -25.35 23.27
N LYS A 41 15.63 -25.51 24.55
CA LYS A 41 16.48 -25.10 25.69
C LYS A 41 17.73 -25.97 25.80
N ASP A 42 17.58 -27.28 25.63
CA ASP A 42 18.69 -28.24 25.67
C ASP A 42 19.66 -27.97 24.52
N PHE A 43 19.14 -27.77 23.30
CA PHE A 43 19.90 -27.33 22.12
C PHE A 43 20.73 -26.06 22.38
N ALA A 44 20.14 -25.06 23.03
CA ALA A 44 20.80 -23.80 23.35
C ALA A 44 21.89 -24.00 24.42
N ALA A 45 21.60 -24.78 25.46
CA ALA A 45 22.55 -25.10 26.53
C ALA A 45 23.78 -25.88 26.02
N GLU A 46 23.58 -26.89 25.17
CA GLU A 46 24.64 -27.65 24.51
C GLU A 46 25.61 -26.75 23.71
N ARG A 47 25.07 -25.69 23.08
CA ARG A 47 25.81 -24.74 22.24
C ARG A 47 26.26 -23.48 22.98
N GLN A 48 26.01 -23.40 24.29
CA GLN A 48 26.31 -22.23 25.13
C GLN A 48 25.68 -20.92 24.60
N LEU A 49 24.53 -21.02 23.94
CA LEU A 49 23.76 -19.89 23.45
C LEU A 49 22.87 -19.32 24.56
N ALA A 50 22.79 -18.00 24.63
CA ALA A 50 21.90 -17.34 25.57
C ALA A 50 20.44 -17.52 25.12
N TRP A 51 19.55 -17.86 26.05
CA TRP A 51 18.12 -17.97 25.78
C TRP A 51 17.28 -17.36 26.90
N GLN A 52 16.05 -17.00 26.58
CA GLN A 52 15.07 -16.44 27.51
C GLN A 52 13.68 -16.95 27.13
N GLN A 53 12.89 -17.36 28.12
CA GLN A 53 11.49 -17.70 27.95
C GLN A 53 10.62 -16.65 28.67
N ASP A 54 9.50 -16.26 28.08
CA ASP A 54 8.51 -15.41 28.75
C ASP A 54 7.47 -16.23 29.55
N ALA A 55 6.44 -15.55 30.08
CA ALA A 55 5.44 -16.16 30.95
C ALA A 55 4.37 -16.98 30.21
N VAL A 56 4.07 -16.67 28.95
CA VAL A 56 3.12 -17.44 28.12
C VAL A 56 3.81 -18.68 27.53
N GLY A 57 5.12 -18.59 27.29
CA GLY A 57 5.96 -19.73 26.92
C GLY A 57 6.83 -19.51 25.69
N ASN A 58 6.75 -18.34 25.04
CA ASN A 58 7.60 -18.00 23.90
C ASN A 58 9.06 -18.06 24.31
N LEU A 59 9.90 -18.62 23.45
CA LEU A 59 11.34 -18.78 23.69
C LEU A 59 12.12 -17.97 22.67
N VAL A 60 13.09 -17.16 23.11
CA VAL A 60 14.09 -16.57 22.22
C VAL A 60 15.46 -17.18 22.49
N ILE A 61 16.15 -17.63 21.44
CA ILE A 61 17.55 -18.06 21.49
C ILE A 61 18.38 -17.03 20.74
N ARG A 62 19.45 -16.54 21.37
CA ARG A 62 20.28 -15.44 20.86
C ARG A 62 21.65 -15.94 20.43
N ARG A 63 22.10 -15.51 19.25
CA ARG A 63 23.43 -15.78 18.70
C ARG A 63 24.12 -14.45 18.39
N PRO A 64 25.36 -14.19 18.85
CA PRO A 64 26.13 -13.04 18.41
C PRO A 64 26.32 -13.01 16.88
N GLY A 65 26.61 -11.83 16.35
CA GLY A 65 27.06 -11.71 14.96
C GLY A 65 28.38 -12.47 14.75
N SER A 66 28.67 -12.80 13.50
CA SER A 66 29.88 -13.54 13.13
C SER A 66 30.34 -13.21 11.71
N GLY A 67 31.60 -13.52 11.38
CA GLY A 67 32.12 -13.39 10.02
C GLY A 67 32.19 -11.94 9.51
N GLY A 68 32.29 -10.95 10.40
CA GLY A 68 32.25 -9.52 10.08
C GLY A 68 30.87 -8.86 10.29
N GLY A 69 29.84 -9.62 10.67
CA GLY A 69 28.50 -9.11 10.99
C GLY A 69 28.31 -8.64 12.44
N GLU A 70 29.35 -8.70 13.29
CA GLU A 70 29.29 -8.38 14.72
C GLU A 70 28.78 -6.96 15.04
N GLY A 71 28.99 -6.01 14.13
CA GLY A 71 28.54 -4.62 14.27
C GLY A 71 27.19 -4.29 13.63
N ALA A 72 26.51 -5.26 13.02
CA ALA A 72 25.22 -5.05 12.36
C ALA A 72 24.05 -4.98 13.35
N PRO A 73 22.92 -4.34 12.98
CA PRO A 73 21.68 -4.41 13.76
C PRO A 73 21.20 -5.86 13.97
N CYS A 74 20.60 -6.13 15.12
CA CYS A 74 20.07 -7.46 15.44
C CYS A 74 18.84 -7.80 14.58
N VAL A 75 18.84 -8.99 13.98
CA VAL A 75 17.74 -9.52 13.17
C VAL A 75 16.99 -10.60 13.92
N VAL A 76 15.67 -10.52 13.94
CA VAL A 76 14.78 -11.52 14.51
C VAL A 76 14.47 -12.57 13.43
N ILE A 77 14.61 -13.85 13.74
CA ILE A 77 14.12 -14.96 12.92
C ILE A 77 12.94 -15.56 13.66
N GLN A 78 11.76 -15.63 13.05
CA GLN A 78 10.55 -16.06 13.74
C GLN A 78 9.82 -17.20 13.03
N GLY A 79 9.36 -18.15 13.85
CA GLY A 79 8.46 -19.25 13.46
C GLY A 79 7.81 -19.87 14.71
N HIS A 80 6.60 -20.42 14.57
CA HIS A 80 5.87 -21.04 15.69
C HIS A 80 6.26 -22.52 15.87
N VAL A 81 6.15 -23.06 17.10
CA VAL A 81 6.66 -24.41 17.43
C VAL A 81 5.58 -25.49 17.51
N ASP A 82 4.30 -25.11 17.50
CA ASP A 82 3.18 -26.03 17.45
C ASP A 82 2.82 -26.45 16.02
N MET A 83 1.83 -27.33 15.88
CA MET A 83 1.28 -27.75 14.58
C MET A 83 -0.19 -28.17 14.74
N VAL A 84 -0.98 -28.01 13.67
CA VAL A 84 -2.28 -28.69 13.56
C VAL A 84 -2.12 -30.20 13.65
N CYS A 85 -3.03 -30.83 14.41
CA CYS A 85 -3.08 -32.27 14.64
C CYS A 85 -4.31 -32.90 13.98
N GLU A 86 -4.35 -32.95 12.66
CA GLU A 86 -5.40 -33.59 11.86
C GLU A 86 -4.90 -34.90 11.24
N LYS A 87 -5.76 -35.94 11.24
CA LYS A 87 -5.38 -37.29 10.78
C LYS A 87 -6.51 -38.00 10.04
N GLU A 88 -6.16 -39.01 9.25
CA GLU A 88 -7.15 -39.84 8.56
C GLU A 88 -8.02 -40.62 9.56
N PRO A 89 -9.30 -40.93 9.23
CA PRO A 89 -10.24 -41.57 10.16
C PRO A 89 -9.80 -42.94 10.69
N ASP A 90 -8.97 -43.66 9.94
CA ASP A 90 -8.41 -44.98 10.29
C ASP A 90 -6.97 -44.91 10.82
N SER A 91 -6.38 -43.71 10.91
CA SER A 91 -5.00 -43.51 11.38
C SER A 91 -4.88 -43.74 12.90
N PRO A 92 -4.04 -44.70 13.33
CA PRO A 92 -3.88 -45.02 14.75
C PRO A 92 -3.04 -44.00 15.54
N HIS A 93 -2.44 -43.00 14.86
CA HIS A 93 -1.47 -42.05 15.42
C HIS A 93 -2.05 -41.24 16.60
N ASP A 94 -1.30 -41.15 17.71
CA ASP A 94 -1.59 -40.29 18.86
C ASP A 94 -0.56 -39.16 18.99
N PHE A 95 -0.96 -37.95 18.57
CA PHE A 95 -0.14 -36.74 18.57
C PHE A 95 0.43 -36.31 19.93
N LEU A 96 -0.04 -36.85 21.06
CA LEU A 96 0.53 -36.53 22.38
C LEU A 96 1.79 -37.35 22.70
N VAL A 97 1.96 -38.51 22.06
CA VAL A 97 2.99 -39.50 22.43
C VAL A 97 3.83 -40.00 21.25
N ASP A 98 3.23 -40.16 20.07
CA ASP A 98 3.86 -40.81 18.92
C ASP A 98 4.70 -39.82 18.07
N PRO A 99 5.89 -40.22 17.59
CA PRO A 99 6.61 -39.48 16.55
C PRO A 99 5.91 -39.63 15.18
N LEU A 100 6.10 -38.66 14.29
CA LEU A 100 5.56 -38.72 12.92
C LEU A 100 6.34 -39.72 12.06
N LEU A 101 5.59 -40.59 11.37
CA LEU A 101 6.13 -41.52 10.39
C LEU A 101 6.25 -40.86 9.01
N LEU A 102 7.42 -40.31 8.73
CA LEU A 102 7.73 -39.62 7.47
C LEU A 102 7.73 -40.57 6.26
N ARG A 103 7.20 -40.08 5.14
CA ARG A 103 7.26 -40.71 3.80
C ARG A 103 7.74 -39.69 2.77
N ARG A 104 8.61 -40.13 1.86
CA ARG A 104 9.08 -39.33 0.72
C ARG A 104 8.53 -39.89 -0.58
N GLU A 105 7.82 -39.06 -1.33
CA GLU A 105 7.17 -39.42 -2.59
C GLU A 105 7.66 -38.45 -3.68
N GLY A 106 8.75 -38.84 -4.34
CA GLY A 106 9.44 -38.03 -5.34
C GLY A 106 10.07 -36.76 -4.75
N ASP A 107 9.52 -35.61 -5.15
CA ASP A 107 9.92 -34.26 -4.72
C ASP A 107 9.11 -33.75 -3.50
N TRP A 108 8.29 -34.60 -2.88
CA TRP A 108 7.50 -34.27 -1.70
C TRP A 108 7.91 -35.12 -0.49
N LEU A 109 7.94 -34.48 0.67
CA LEU A 109 8.00 -35.15 1.98
C LEU A 109 6.66 -34.92 2.69
N GLN A 110 6.09 -35.96 3.29
CA GLN A 110 4.78 -35.97 3.93
C GLN A 110 4.77 -36.95 5.13
N ALA A 111 3.73 -36.91 5.97
CA ALA A 111 3.57 -37.86 7.06
C ALA A 111 2.57 -38.99 6.72
N SER A 112 2.46 -40.00 7.58
CA SER A 112 1.67 -41.21 7.29
C SER A 112 0.26 -41.14 7.85
N GLY A 113 -0.69 -40.69 7.03
CA GLY A 113 -2.11 -40.62 7.39
C GLY A 113 -2.40 -39.57 8.46
N THR A 114 -1.62 -38.50 8.48
CA THR A 114 -1.58 -37.46 9.52
C THR A 114 -0.88 -36.22 8.99
N THR A 115 -1.13 -35.05 9.57
CA THR A 115 -0.38 -33.81 9.32
C THR A 115 1.13 -34.01 9.52
N LEU A 116 1.94 -33.28 8.74
CA LEU A 116 3.39 -33.32 8.77
C LEU A 116 3.98 -32.29 9.74
N GLY A 117 3.33 -31.14 9.93
CA GLY A 117 3.92 -30.01 10.63
C GLY A 117 5.19 -29.51 9.91
N ALA A 118 5.19 -29.51 8.58
CA ALA A 118 6.11 -28.66 7.82
C ALA A 118 5.85 -27.19 8.14
N ASP A 119 4.60 -26.85 8.39
CA ASP A 119 4.20 -25.59 8.99
C ASP A 119 4.29 -25.65 10.54
N ASN A 120 4.92 -24.68 11.22
CA ASN A 120 6.13 -23.97 10.79
C ASN A 120 7.44 -24.73 11.07
N GLY A 121 7.38 -26.06 11.17
CA GLY A 121 8.55 -26.90 11.48
C GLY A 121 9.75 -26.67 10.56
N ILE A 122 9.57 -26.31 9.29
CA ILE A 122 10.68 -25.97 8.38
C ILE A 122 11.32 -24.61 8.73
N GLY A 123 10.52 -23.61 9.11
CA GLY A 123 11.03 -22.31 9.56
C GLY A 123 11.81 -22.44 10.88
N VAL A 124 11.26 -23.19 11.84
CA VAL A 124 11.95 -23.55 13.10
C VAL A 124 13.26 -24.30 12.82
N ALA A 125 13.26 -25.27 11.89
CA ALA A 125 14.47 -26.00 11.51
C ALA A 125 15.53 -25.11 10.84
N ALA A 126 15.12 -24.11 10.04
CA ALA A 126 16.01 -23.11 9.47
C ALA A 126 16.63 -22.21 10.56
N ALA A 127 15.84 -21.76 11.54
CA ALA A 127 16.36 -21.02 12.69
C ALA A 127 17.41 -21.84 13.47
N LEU A 128 17.17 -23.13 13.73
CA LEU A 128 18.13 -24.02 14.38
C LEU A 128 19.42 -24.24 13.56
N ALA A 129 19.32 -24.25 12.22
CA ALA A 129 20.47 -24.31 11.32
C ALA A 129 21.30 -23.00 11.35
N LEU A 130 20.66 -21.83 11.39
CA LEU A 130 21.32 -20.53 11.58
C LEU A 130 22.01 -20.45 12.94
N LEU A 131 21.33 -20.85 14.02
CA LEU A 131 21.90 -20.90 15.37
C LEU A 131 23.13 -21.84 15.46
N SER A 132 23.14 -22.91 14.65
CA SER A 132 24.25 -23.86 14.54
C SER A 132 25.33 -23.48 13.51
N SER A 133 25.19 -22.35 12.82
CA SER A 133 26.12 -21.97 11.74
C SER A 133 27.51 -21.61 12.28
N PRO A 134 28.59 -22.03 11.60
CA PRO A 134 29.96 -21.89 12.10
C PRO A 134 30.35 -20.41 12.31
N PRO A 135 31.32 -20.10 13.18
CA PRO A 135 31.78 -18.72 13.39
C PRO A 135 32.32 -18.01 12.15
N SER A 136 32.65 -18.76 11.08
CA SER A 136 33.04 -18.21 9.78
C SER A 136 31.86 -17.79 8.89
N ALA A 137 30.62 -18.15 9.24
CA ALA A 137 29.43 -17.69 8.53
C ALA A 137 29.22 -16.20 8.80
N LYS A 138 28.94 -15.43 7.75
CA LYS A 138 28.71 -13.99 7.85
C LYS A 138 27.25 -13.73 8.23
N LEU A 139 27.02 -13.42 9.50
CA LEU A 139 25.67 -13.28 10.05
C LEU A 139 25.62 -12.07 11.00
N PRO A 140 24.52 -11.29 11.01
CA PRO A 140 24.30 -10.27 12.03
C PRO A 140 24.02 -10.94 13.39
N PRO A 141 23.92 -10.19 14.49
CA PRO A 141 23.35 -10.71 15.72
C PRO A 141 21.92 -11.23 15.44
N LEU A 142 21.59 -12.42 15.95
CA LEU A 142 20.30 -13.06 15.73
C LEU A 142 19.53 -13.25 17.03
N GLU A 143 18.24 -12.95 16.98
CA GLU A 143 17.23 -13.35 17.97
C GLU A 143 16.26 -14.33 17.30
N CYS A 144 16.45 -15.64 17.48
CA CYS A 144 15.51 -16.63 16.98
C CYS A 144 14.33 -16.76 17.96
N LEU A 145 13.18 -16.21 17.58
CA LEU A 145 11.93 -16.25 18.33
C LEU A 145 11.11 -17.48 17.92
N PHE A 146 10.73 -18.25 18.94
CA PHE A 146 9.90 -19.44 18.85
C PHE A 146 8.59 -19.19 19.61
N THR A 147 7.51 -18.97 18.86
CA THR A 147 6.16 -18.67 19.38
C THR A 147 5.36 -19.94 19.67
N VAL A 148 4.33 -19.85 20.53
CA VAL A 148 3.47 -20.96 20.98
C VAL A 148 2.00 -20.71 20.66
N ASP A 149 1.24 -21.78 20.43
CA ASP A 149 -0.20 -21.76 20.14
C ASP A 149 -0.61 -20.75 19.04
N GLU A 150 0.04 -20.82 17.88
CA GLU A 150 -0.38 -20.08 16.67
C GLU A 150 -1.77 -20.60 16.26
N GLU A 151 -1.80 -21.89 15.98
CA GLU A 151 -2.79 -22.60 15.15
C GLU A 151 -4.23 -22.54 15.67
N THR A 152 -4.39 -22.26 16.97
CA THR A 152 -5.70 -22.21 17.62
C THR A 152 -6.08 -20.83 18.16
N GLY A 153 -5.11 -19.93 18.36
CA GLY A 153 -5.33 -18.73 19.18
C GLY A 153 -4.35 -17.58 19.00
N LEU A 154 -3.19 -17.77 18.37
CA LEU A 154 -2.08 -16.81 18.34
C LEU A 154 -1.64 -16.39 19.76
N THR A 155 -1.79 -17.28 20.75
CA THR A 155 -1.73 -16.92 22.18
C THR A 155 -0.33 -16.45 22.55
N GLY A 156 0.72 -17.12 22.04
CA GLY A 156 2.10 -16.70 22.20
C GLY A 156 2.34 -15.27 21.71
N ALA A 157 1.95 -14.94 20.47
CA ALA A 157 2.08 -13.59 19.94
C ALA A 157 1.27 -12.54 20.73
N PHE A 158 0.05 -12.85 21.17
CA PHE A 158 -0.76 -11.89 21.94
C PHE A 158 -0.21 -11.57 23.33
N GLU A 159 0.41 -12.54 23.99
CA GLU A 159 0.89 -12.41 25.38
C GLU A 159 2.41 -12.24 25.48
N ILE A 160 3.10 -12.15 24.33
CA ILE A 160 4.55 -11.93 24.27
C ILE A 160 5.00 -10.74 25.12
N SER A 161 6.07 -10.96 25.87
CA SER A 161 6.68 -9.90 26.68
C SER A 161 7.35 -8.85 25.78
N PRO A 162 7.10 -7.54 25.99
CA PRO A 162 7.72 -6.46 25.20
C PRO A 162 9.24 -6.37 25.40
N ASP A 163 9.77 -6.98 26.47
CA ASP A 163 11.21 -7.03 26.77
C ASP A 163 11.89 -8.31 26.21
N LEU A 164 11.16 -9.15 25.46
CA LEU A 164 11.72 -10.40 24.92
C LEU A 164 12.62 -10.17 23.69
N LEU A 165 12.35 -9.15 22.88
CA LEU A 165 13.09 -8.86 21.65
C LEU A 165 13.73 -7.46 21.64
N THR A 166 14.97 -7.40 21.16
CA THR A 166 15.74 -6.17 20.96
C THR A 166 15.86 -5.79 19.48
N GLY A 167 15.80 -6.76 18.56
CA GLY A 167 15.81 -6.52 17.12
C GLY A 167 14.64 -5.66 16.62
N ARG A 168 14.86 -4.97 15.49
CA ARG A 168 13.83 -4.18 14.76
C ARG A 168 13.77 -4.51 13.27
N THR A 169 14.29 -5.68 12.91
CA THR A 169 14.15 -6.28 11.59
C THR A 169 13.78 -7.75 11.80
N MET A 170 12.71 -8.24 11.20
CA MET A 170 12.23 -9.61 11.38
C MET A 170 12.04 -10.34 10.05
N LEU A 171 12.56 -11.56 9.98
CA LEU A 171 12.26 -12.54 8.96
C LEU A 171 11.33 -13.59 9.60
N ASN A 172 10.04 -13.52 9.29
CA ASN A 172 9.10 -14.59 9.60
C ASN A 172 9.19 -15.64 8.49
N LEU A 173 9.22 -16.93 8.85
CA LEU A 173 9.50 -18.02 7.90
C LEU A 173 8.24 -18.87 7.59
N ASP A 174 7.09 -18.20 7.56
CA ASP A 174 5.72 -18.74 7.73
C ASP A 174 4.84 -18.62 6.47
N THR A 175 5.47 -18.39 5.32
CA THR A 175 4.77 -18.36 4.01
C THR A 175 4.92 -19.72 3.32
N GLU A 176 3.80 -20.35 3.01
CA GLU A 176 3.72 -21.69 2.39
C GLU A 176 3.99 -21.75 0.86
N ASP A 177 4.43 -20.67 0.21
CA ASP A 177 4.67 -20.66 -1.25
C ASP A 177 6.01 -20.02 -1.65
N TRP A 178 6.89 -20.85 -2.20
CA TRP A 178 8.18 -20.41 -2.72
C TRP A 178 8.03 -19.40 -3.86
N GLY A 179 8.79 -18.30 -3.74
CA GLY A 179 8.74 -17.18 -4.67
C GLY A 179 7.65 -16.15 -4.37
N GLU A 180 6.91 -16.32 -3.26
CA GLU A 180 6.04 -15.28 -2.71
C GLU A 180 6.70 -14.67 -1.45
N VAL A 181 6.60 -13.34 -1.33
CA VAL A 181 7.10 -12.58 -0.18
C VAL A 181 5.93 -11.75 0.33
N PHE A 182 5.40 -12.09 1.50
CA PHE A 182 4.34 -11.33 2.11
C PHE A 182 4.92 -10.16 2.92
N ILE A 183 4.29 -9.00 2.73
CA ILE A 183 4.62 -7.72 3.40
C ILE A 183 3.43 -7.18 4.19
N GLY A 184 2.41 -8.01 4.38
CA GLY A 184 1.18 -7.65 5.07
C GLY A 184 0.27 -8.85 5.33
N CYS A 185 -0.63 -8.70 6.29
CA CYS A 185 -1.66 -9.68 6.62
C CYS A 185 -2.93 -8.96 7.09
N ALA A 186 -4.08 -9.62 6.99
CA ALA A 186 -5.34 -9.06 7.45
C ALA A 186 -5.57 -9.34 8.94
N GLY A 187 -5.77 -8.28 9.72
CA GLY A 187 -6.35 -8.34 11.04
C GLY A 187 -7.79 -8.83 11.00
N GLY A 188 -8.35 -9.21 12.14
CA GLY A 188 -9.69 -9.81 12.21
C GLY A 188 -10.46 -9.41 13.47
N GLY A 189 -11.79 -9.40 13.36
CA GLY A 189 -12.69 -9.09 14.48
C GLY A 189 -14.10 -9.63 14.25
N ASP A 190 -14.54 -10.53 15.14
CA ASP A 190 -15.87 -11.13 15.06
C ASP A 190 -16.94 -10.26 15.71
N MET A 191 -18.16 -10.28 15.17
CA MET A 191 -19.36 -9.74 15.80
C MET A 191 -20.37 -10.86 16.00
N SER A 192 -21.01 -10.92 17.17
CA SER A 192 -22.15 -11.78 17.43
C SER A 192 -23.40 -10.92 17.65
N LEU A 193 -24.43 -11.15 16.85
CA LEU A 193 -25.68 -10.39 16.85
C LEU A 193 -26.80 -11.30 17.37
N GLU A 194 -27.38 -10.96 18.50
CA GLU A 194 -28.50 -11.70 19.11
C GLU A 194 -29.80 -11.01 18.72
N LEU A 195 -30.58 -11.61 17.82
CA LEU A 195 -31.93 -11.17 17.48
C LEU A 195 -32.94 -12.04 18.23
N GLU A 196 -33.72 -11.42 19.11
CA GLU A 196 -34.87 -12.07 19.72
C GLU A 196 -36.13 -11.81 18.89
N VAL A 197 -36.87 -12.89 18.63
CA VAL A 197 -38.11 -12.89 17.86
C VAL A 197 -39.25 -13.49 18.68
N LEU A 198 -40.44 -12.94 18.52
CA LEU A 198 -41.66 -13.46 19.11
C LEU A 198 -42.12 -14.72 18.38
N LEU A 199 -42.64 -15.68 19.14
CA LEU A 199 -43.23 -16.90 18.62
C LEU A 199 -44.76 -16.84 18.73
N GLU A 200 -45.42 -17.23 17.64
CA GLU A 200 -46.87 -17.39 17.53
C GLU A 200 -47.21 -18.87 17.29
N SER A 201 -48.40 -19.30 17.70
CA SER A 201 -48.90 -20.62 17.29
C SER A 201 -49.19 -20.64 15.78
N PRO A 202 -48.91 -21.75 15.06
CA PRO A 202 -49.28 -21.90 13.65
C PRO A 202 -50.76 -21.55 13.39
N PRO A 203 -51.08 -20.83 12.30
CA PRO A 203 -52.47 -20.46 11.98
C PRO A 203 -53.40 -21.69 11.89
N GLN A 204 -54.44 -21.72 12.72
CA GLN A 204 -55.43 -22.81 12.73
C GLN A 204 -56.59 -22.60 11.72
N GLN A 205 -56.63 -21.45 11.05
CA GLN A 205 -57.69 -21.08 10.10
C GLN A 205 -57.19 -21.26 8.66
N LEU A 206 -58.01 -21.90 7.82
CA LEU A 206 -57.66 -22.36 6.47
C LEU A 206 -57.27 -21.20 5.53
N PRO A 207 -56.41 -21.43 4.50
CA PRO A 207 -56.00 -22.73 3.94
C PRO A 207 -55.08 -23.55 4.84
N ALA A 208 -55.11 -24.88 4.70
CA ALA A 208 -54.26 -25.76 5.50
C ALA A 208 -52.79 -25.49 5.15
N MET A 209 -52.00 -25.03 6.11
CA MET A 209 -50.57 -24.85 5.92
C MET A 209 -49.84 -26.19 6.05
N ARG A 210 -48.92 -26.46 5.13
CA ARG A 210 -48.01 -27.62 5.21
C ARG A 210 -46.59 -27.16 5.48
N ALA A 211 -45.85 -27.94 6.26
CA ALA A 211 -44.44 -27.68 6.52
C ALA A 211 -43.58 -28.18 5.36
N HIS A 212 -42.65 -27.33 4.91
CA HIS A 212 -41.66 -27.62 3.89
C HIS A 212 -40.27 -27.27 4.41
N LEU A 213 -39.28 -28.08 4.06
CA LEU A 213 -37.86 -27.80 4.25
C LEU A 213 -37.37 -27.05 3.00
N LEU A 214 -36.99 -25.78 3.18
CA LEU A 214 -36.28 -25.00 2.19
C LEU A 214 -34.78 -25.15 2.47
N LYS A 215 -34.05 -25.85 1.61
CA LYS A 215 -32.61 -26.09 1.76
C LYS A 215 -31.84 -25.43 0.62
N LEU A 216 -30.82 -24.65 0.97
CA LEU A 216 -29.81 -24.15 0.05
C LEU A 216 -28.47 -24.78 0.40
N GLY A 217 -27.76 -25.33 -0.57
CA GLY A 217 -26.49 -26.02 -0.32
C GLY A 217 -25.80 -26.48 -1.60
N GLY A 218 -24.70 -27.22 -1.42
CA GLY A 218 -23.83 -27.62 -2.54
C GLY A 218 -22.98 -26.48 -3.09
N LEU A 219 -22.85 -25.36 -2.36
CA LEU A 219 -21.85 -24.34 -2.65
C LEU A 219 -20.43 -24.88 -2.41
N LEU A 220 -19.41 -24.11 -2.77
CA LEU A 220 -18.01 -24.44 -2.49
C LEU A 220 -17.62 -24.18 -1.03
N GLY A 221 -18.18 -23.14 -0.39
CA GLY A 221 -17.73 -22.67 0.93
C GLY A 221 -16.28 -22.17 0.88
N GLY A 222 -15.44 -22.52 1.86
CA GLY A 222 -14.00 -22.20 1.89
C GLY A 222 -13.60 -21.24 3.01
N HIS A 223 -12.34 -20.86 3.08
CA HIS A 223 -11.82 -19.96 4.11
C HIS A 223 -12.21 -18.50 3.84
N SER A 224 -12.87 -17.89 4.83
CA SER A 224 -13.39 -16.50 4.86
C SER A 224 -12.37 -15.38 4.64
N GLY A 225 -11.07 -15.71 4.70
CA GLY A 225 -9.98 -14.82 4.34
C GLY A 225 -9.54 -15.09 2.91
N LEU A 226 -8.62 -16.05 2.76
CA LEU A 226 -8.06 -16.54 1.49
C LEU A 226 -9.07 -16.61 0.33
N ASN A 227 -10.21 -17.30 0.48
CA ASN A 227 -11.14 -17.53 -0.63
C ASN A 227 -12.19 -16.42 -0.82
N ILE A 228 -12.18 -15.35 -0.01
CA ILE A 228 -13.25 -14.32 -0.04
C ILE A 228 -13.30 -13.52 -1.35
N HIS A 229 -12.18 -13.48 -2.08
CA HIS A 229 -12.04 -12.74 -3.33
C HIS A 229 -12.58 -13.49 -4.56
N GLU A 230 -12.89 -14.78 -4.42
CA GLU A 230 -13.22 -15.67 -5.54
C GLU A 230 -14.69 -15.59 -6.01
N GLY A 231 -15.50 -14.70 -5.43
CA GLY A 231 -16.92 -14.54 -5.81
C GLY A 231 -17.81 -15.72 -5.41
N ARG A 232 -17.37 -16.56 -4.47
CA ARG A 232 -18.14 -17.69 -3.93
C ARG A 232 -19.44 -17.22 -3.25
N GLY A 233 -20.48 -18.04 -3.36
CA GLY A 233 -21.79 -17.78 -2.75
C GLY A 233 -21.78 -18.00 -1.23
N ASN A 234 -22.69 -17.34 -0.53
CA ASN A 234 -22.89 -17.52 0.91
C ASN A 234 -24.29 -18.03 1.22
N ALA A 235 -24.39 -19.23 1.78
CA ALA A 235 -25.67 -19.89 1.96
C ALA A 235 -26.63 -19.16 2.91
N VAL A 236 -26.12 -18.46 3.92
CA VAL A 236 -26.95 -17.70 4.88
C VAL A 236 -27.62 -16.51 4.18
N GLN A 237 -26.87 -15.76 3.37
CA GLN A 237 -27.43 -14.64 2.61
C GLN A 237 -28.36 -15.07 1.49
N LEU A 238 -27.97 -16.10 0.72
CA LEU A 238 -28.79 -16.60 -0.38
C LEU A 238 -30.08 -17.27 0.12
N LEU A 239 -30.08 -17.91 1.29
CA LEU A 239 -31.31 -18.37 1.94
C LEU A 239 -32.21 -17.21 2.37
N GLY A 240 -31.64 -16.06 2.77
CA GLY A 240 -32.38 -14.82 2.99
C GLY A 240 -33.10 -14.30 1.73
N ARG A 241 -32.47 -14.43 0.54
CA ARG A 241 -33.13 -14.17 -0.76
C ARG A 241 -34.25 -15.19 -1.02
N ALA A 242 -34.01 -16.47 -0.76
CA ALA A 242 -35.01 -17.53 -0.98
C ALA A 242 -36.25 -17.38 -0.09
N LEU A 243 -36.09 -17.04 1.18
CA LEU A 243 -37.20 -16.76 2.09
C LEU A 243 -38.00 -15.52 1.66
N ALA A 244 -37.34 -14.48 1.12
CA ALA A 244 -38.04 -13.32 0.56
C ALA A 244 -38.84 -13.68 -0.71
N ALA A 245 -38.35 -14.60 -1.55
CA ALA A 245 -39.09 -15.11 -2.71
C ALA A 245 -40.31 -15.96 -2.31
N VAL A 246 -40.17 -16.82 -1.28
CA VAL A 246 -41.29 -17.54 -0.66
C VAL A 246 -42.36 -16.55 -0.15
N ALA A 247 -41.93 -15.52 0.59
CA ALA A 247 -42.82 -14.50 1.15
C ALA A 247 -43.62 -13.76 0.07
N ALA A 248 -42.94 -13.32 -1.00
CA ALA A 248 -43.55 -12.60 -2.10
C ALA A 248 -44.56 -13.46 -2.89
N ALA A 249 -44.24 -14.74 -3.12
CA ALA A 249 -45.11 -15.65 -3.87
C ALA A 249 -46.33 -16.12 -3.07
N ALA A 250 -46.20 -16.28 -1.75
CA ALA A 250 -47.29 -16.69 -0.88
C ALA A 250 -48.22 -15.55 -0.47
N GLY A 251 -47.68 -14.33 -0.33
CA GLY A 251 -48.36 -13.19 0.31
C GLY A 251 -48.31 -13.27 1.84
N PRO A 252 -48.68 -12.19 2.55
CA PRO A 252 -48.45 -12.04 4.00
C PRO A 252 -49.11 -13.14 4.85
N ASP A 253 -50.27 -13.67 4.42
CA ASP A 253 -51.00 -14.73 5.11
C ASP A 253 -50.76 -16.13 4.53
N GLY A 254 -50.02 -16.25 3.42
CA GLY A 254 -49.81 -17.51 2.73
C GLY A 254 -48.65 -18.36 3.25
N TRP A 255 -47.83 -17.85 4.17
CA TRP A 255 -46.66 -18.55 4.69
C TRP A 255 -46.29 -18.13 6.12
N ARG A 256 -45.49 -18.94 6.81
CA ARG A 256 -44.84 -18.61 8.10
C ARG A 256 -43.43 -19.24 8.17
N LEU A 257 -42.49 -18.59 8.86
CA LEU A 257 -41.16 -19.15 9.14
C LEU A 257 -41.19 -19.94 10.46
N ALA A 258 -40.69 -21.17 10.47
CA ALA A 258 -40.69 -22.05 11.66
C ALA A 258 -39.30 -22.28 12.25
N GLU A 259 -38.29 -22.51 11.41
CA GLU A 259 -36.90 -22.77 11.83
C GLU A 259 -35.94 -22.12 10.82
N LEU A 260 -34.74 -21.74 11.25
CA LEU A 260 -33.71 -21.17 10.39
C LEU A 260 -32.31 -21.42 10.97
N ALA A 261 -31.43 -22.05 10.19
CA ALA A 261 -30.03 -22.22 10.54
C ALA A 261 -29.14 -22.28 9.28
N GLY A 262 -27.88 -21.89 9.38
CA GLY A 262 -26.94 -22.00 8.27
C GLY A 262 -25.53 -21.59 8.64
N GLY A 263 -24.55 -22.13 7.90
CA GLY A 263 -23.13 -21.97 8.22
C GLY A 263 -22.72 -22.66 9.53
N ASP A 264 -21.44 -22.61 9.87
CA ASP A 264 -20.91 -23.29 11.06
C ASP A 264 -19.78 -22.52 11.76
N LYS A 265 -18.55 -22.58 11.21
CA LYS A 265 -17.36 -21.95 11.78
C LYS A 265 -17.23 -20.48 11.35
N ARG A 266 -16.83 -19.60 12.27
CA ARG A 266 -16.62 -18.15 12.01
C ARG A 266 -15.72 -17.84 10.80
N ASN A 267 -14.69 -18.66 10.60
CA ASN A 267 -13.68 -18.49 9.58
C ASN A 267 -14.02 -19.20 8.25
N ALA A 268 -15.20 -19.80 8.12
CA ALA A 268 -15.65 -20.47 6.90
C ALA A 268 -16.79 -19.70 6.20
N ILE A 269 -16.73 -19.60 4.86
CA ILE A 269 -17.85 -19.13 4.05
C ILE A 269 -18.97 -20.18 4.15
N ALA A 270 -20.19 -19.75 4.49
CA ALA A 270 -21.30 -20.66 4.75
C ALA A 270 -21.70 -21.44 3.48
N ARG A 271 -21.49 -22.76 3.48
CA ARG A 271 -21.77 -23.64 2.33
C ARG A 271 -23.23 -24.08 2.24
N ASP A 272 -23.83 -24.34 3.40
CA ASP A 272 -25.16 -24.95 3.52
C ASP A 272 -26.00 -24.14 4.53
N ALA A 273 -27.28 -23.96 4.22
CA ALA A 273 -28.27 -23.34 5.08
C ALA A 273 -29.67 -23.94 4.83
N ALA A 274 -30.50 -23.98 5.87
CA ALA A 274 -31.85 -24.51 5.78
C ALA A 274 -32.84 -23.71 6.62
N ALA A 275 -34.08 -23.66 6.14
CA ALA A 275 -35.22 -23.12 6.85
C ALA A 275 -36.38 -24.10 6.80
N VAL A 276 -37.18 -24.16 7.85
CA VAL A 276 -38.50 -24.78 7.81
C VAL A 276 -39.52 -23.67 7.64
N VAL A 277 -40.35 -23.79 6.61
CA VAL A 277 -41.44 -22.84 6.32
C VAL A 277 -42.77 -23.58 6.29
N LEU A 278 -43.81 -22.93 6.79
CA LEU A 278 -45.20 -23.34 6.57
C LEU A 278 -45.71 -22.57 5.35
N VAL A 279 -46.39 -23.27 4.43
CA VAL A 279 -46.97 -22.68 3.21
C VAL A 279 -48.42 -23.14 3.08
N ALA A 280 -49.32 -22.20 2.81
CA ALA A 280 -50.74 -22.48 2.55
C ALA A 280 -50.89 -23.38 1.30
N ALA A 281 -51.73 -24.42 1.39
CA ALA A 281 -51.86 -25.44 0.33
C ALA A 281 -52.24 -24.89 -1.06
N ASP A 282 -52.92 -23.74 -1.16
CA ASP A 282 -53.22 -23.06 -2.42
C ASP A 282 -52.04 -22.24 -2.98
N LYS A 283 -51.02 -21.95 -2.16
CA LYS A 283 -49.80 -21.22 -2.53
C LYS A 283 -48.62 -22.12 -2.89
N GLU A 284 -48.63 -23.40 -2.52
CA GLU A 284 -47.49 -24.31 -2.73
C GLU A 284 -46.95 -24.30 -4.17
N ALA A 285 -47.83 -24.34 -5.18
CA ALA A 285 -47.41 -24.32 -6.58
C ALA A 285 -46.74 -22.99 -6.99
N ALA A 286 -47.24 -21.85 -6.49
CA ALA A 286 -46.66 -20.53 -6.75
C ALA A 286 -45.31 -20.36 -6.03
N VAL A 287 -45.21 -20.84 -4.78
CA VAL A 287 -43.96 -20.83 -4.01
C VAL A 287 -42.91 -21.75 -4.63
N ALA A 288 -43.28 -22.95 -5.04
CA ALA A 288 -42.36 -23.87 -5.74
C ALA A 288 -41.84 -23.27 -7.06
N ALA A 289 -42.71 -22.62 -7.83
CA ALA A 289 -42.31 -21.91 -9.05
C ALA A 289 -41.36 -20.74 -8.76
N ALA A 290 -41.61 -19.96 -7.70
CA ALA A 290 -40.73 -18.86 -7.30
C ALA A 290 -39.36 -19.33 -6.78
N VAL A 291 -39.32 -20.43 -6.03
CA VAL A 291 -38.07 -21.06 -5.57
C VAL A 291 -37.26 -21.61 -6.76
N GLN A 292 -37.92 -22.21 -7.75
CA GLN A 292 -37.26 -22.67 -8.98
C GLN A 292 -36.75 -21.50 -9.83
N ALA A 293 -37.55 -20.44 -10.01
CA ALA A 293 -37.12 -19.24 -10.72
C ALA A 293 -35.88 -18.60 -10.07
N LEU A 294 -35.85 -18.50 -8.73
CA LEU A 294 -34.68 -18.01 -8.00
C LEU A 294 -33.47 -18.95 -8.13
N LEU A 295 -33.66 -20.28 -8.18
CA LEU A 295 -32.56 -21.21 -8.45
C LEU A 295 -31.91 -20.94 -9.82
N ASP A 296 -32.72 -20.67 -10.84
CA ASP A 296 -32.23 -20.40 -12.20
C ASP A 296 -31.60 -19.00 -12.32
N GLU A 297 -32.10 -18.01 -11.57
CA GLU A 297 -31.42 -16.71 -11.37
C GLU A 297 -30.06 -16.89 -10.69
N LEU A 298 -30.00 -17.61 -9.56
CA LEU A 298 -28.76 -17.86 -8.81
C LEU A 298 -27.73 -18.67 -9.62
N ARG A 299 -28.17 -19.58 -10.49
CA ARG A 299 -27.30 -20.27 -11.45
C ARG A 299 -26.80 -19.37 -12.56
N THR A 300 -27.58 -18.37 -12.96
CA THR A 300 -27.13 -17.34 -13.90
C THR A 300 -26.10 -16.40 -13.26
N GLU A 301 -26.28 -16.08 -11.97
CA GLU A 301 -25.42 -15.17 -11.19
C GLU A 301 -24.10 -15.83 -10.75
N TYR A 302 -24.15 -17.07 -10.24
CA TYR A 302 -23.02 -17.76 -9.62
C TYR A 302 -22.54 -19.02 -10.34
N GLY A 303 -23.26 -19.54 -11.35
CA GLY A 303 -23.05 -20.89 -11.89
C GLY A 303 -21.72 -21.13 -12.62
N SER A 304 -20.94 -20.09 -12.90
CA SER A 304 -19.55 -20.20 -13.37
C SER A 304 -18.57 -20.65 -12.28
N VAL A 305 -18.95 -20.49 -11.00
CA VAL A 305 -18.17 -20.85 -9.80
C VAL A 305 -18.90 -21.93 -9.01
N GLU A 306 -20.15 -21.65 -8.62
CA GLU A 306 -20.98 -22.49 -7.76
C GLU A 306 -21.72 -23.57 -8.57
N THR A 307 -20.95 -24.43 -9.26
CA THR A 307 -21.50 -25.48 -10.15
C THR A 307 -22.36 -26.52 -9.42
N GLY A 308 -22.15 -26.71 -8.11
CA GLY A 308 -22.96 -27.58 -7.24
C GLY A 308 -24.22 -26.91 -6.65
N LEU A 309 -24.49 -25.63 -6.96
CA LEU A 309 -25.56 -24.85 -6.32
C LEU A 309 -26.93 -25.52 -6.46
N SER A 310 -27.51 -25.80 -5.31
CA SER A 310 -28.84 -26.37 -5.15
C SER A 310 -29.69 -25.53 -4.21
N LEU A 311 -30.96 -25.35 -4.60
CA LEU A 311 -32.01 -24.76 -3.78
C LEU A 311 -33.24 -25.66 -3.95
N THR A 312 -33.72 -26.25 -2.86
CA THR A 312 -34.83 -27.20 -2.89
C THR A 312 -35.89 -26.84 -1.86
N LEU A 313 -37.15 -27.06 -2.23
CA LEU A 313 -38.30 -27.00 -1.34
C LEU A 313 -38.92 -28.40 -1.31
N THR A 314 -38.81 -29.10 -0.18
CA THR A 314 -39.35 -30.46 -0.03
C THR A 314 -40.37 -30.51 1.11
N PRO A 315 -41.48 -31.27 1.00
CA PRO A 315 -42.39 -31.45 2.11
C PRO A 315 -41.68 -32.05 3.33
N ARG A 316 -41.80 -31.42 4.51
CA ARG A 316 -41.38 -32.01 5.77
C ARG A 316 -42.41 -33.09 6.13
N PRO A 317 -42.02 -34.34 6.42
CA PRO A 317 -42.97 -35.35 6.87
C PRO A 317 -43.72 -34.86 8.11
N ALA A 318 -45.02 -35.15 8.20
CA ALA A 318 -45.74 -35.01 9.47
C ALA A 318 -45.07 -35.91 10.54
N ALA A 319 -45.16 -35.51 11.81
CA ALA A 319 -44.47 -36.20 12.92
C ALA A 319 -44.77 -37.72 13.01
N ASP A 320 -45.91 -38.14 12.44
CA ASP A 320 -46.39 -39.52 12.43
C ASP A 320 -45.65 -40.44 11.42
N ALA A 321 -44.80 -39.88 10.54
CA ALA A 321 -44.14 -40.60 9.46
C ALA A 321 -42.66 -40.93 9.74
N ALA A 322 -42.43 -41.90 10.65
CA ALA A 322 -41.22 -42.72 10.80
C ALA A 322 -39.83 -42.04 10.97
N ALA A 323 -39.74 -40.71 11.01
CA ALA A 323 -38.47 -39.99 10.88
C ALA A 323 -38.23 -38.91 11.96
N GLY A 324 -38.79 -39.08 13.17
CA GLY A 324 -38.34 -38.41 14.41
C GLY A 324 -38.40 -36.88 14.49
N ALA A 325 -38.88 -36.19 13.46
CA ALA A 325 -38.96 -34.74 13.43
C ALA A 325 -40.14 -34.26 14.30
N PRO A 326 -39.92 -33.35 15.27
CA PRO A 326 -41.01 -32.81 16.07
C PRO A 326 -42.00 -32.03 15.19
N PRO A 327 -43.29 -32.01 15.56
CA PRO A 327 -44.27 -31.17 14.89
C PRO A 327 -43.88 -29.69 15.06
N VAL A 328 -44.19 -28.86 14.06
CA VAL A 328 -44.04 -27.41 14.21
C VAL A 328 -45.16 -26.90 15.11
N ASP A 329 -44.81 -26.55 16.34
CA ASP A 329 -45.69 -26.04 17.40
C ASP A 329 -45.65 -24.50 17.52
N ALA A 330 -44.59 -23.87 17.02
CA ALA A 330 -44.39 -22.43 17.00
C ALA A 330 -43.81 -21.92 15.66
N VAL A 331 -44.21 -20.72 15.27
CA VAL A 331 -43.68 -19.97 14.12
C VAL A 331 -43.24 -18.57 14.54
N VAL A 332 -42.31 -17.97 13.80
CA VAL A 332 -41.85 -16.60 14.00
C VAL A 332 -42.95 -15.63 13.58
N GLY A 333 -43.26 -14.65 14.43
CA GLY A 333 -44.28 -13.63 14.16
C GLY A 333 -43.92 -12.78 12.92
N PRO A 334 -44.88 -12.41 12.05
CA PRO A 334 -44.59 -11.78 10.76
C PRO A 334 -43.70 -10.51 10.81
N PRO A 335 -43.88 -9.56 11.75
CA PRO A 335 -42.99 -8.39 11.85
C PRO A 335 -41.53 -8.75 12.11
N ASP A 336 -41.28 -9.86 12.81
CA ASP A 336 -39.95 -10.29 13.20
C ASP A 336 -39.26 -11.10 12.11
N VAL A 337 -40.04 -11.78 11.25
CA VAL A 337 -39.55 -12.34 9.99
C VAL A 337 -39.00 -11.22 9.10
N ASP A 338 -39.71 -10.10 8.94
CA ASP A 338 -39.24 -8.98 8.13
C ASP A 338 -37.94 -8.38 8.69
N ARG A 339 -37.84 -8.18 10.02
CA ARG A 339 -36.60 -7.72 10.69
C ARG A 339 -35.43 -8.68 10.45
N LEU A 340 -35.65 -9.98 10.59
CA LEU A 340 -34.65 -11.04 10.39
C LEU A 340 -34.18 -11.12 8.93
N LEU A 341 -35.09 -11.09 7.96
CA LEU A 341 -34.75 -11.12 6.54
C LEU A 341 -34.05 -9.85 6.07
N ALA A 342 -34.46 -8.68 6.58
CA ALA A 342 -33.78 -7.41 6.31
C ALA A 342 -32.34 -7.42 6.84
N LEU A 343 -32.13 -7.95 8.06
CA LEU A 343 -30.78 -8.08 8.63
C LEU A 343 -29.90 -9.02 7.81
N LEU A 344 -30.35 -10.25 7.53
CA LEU A 344 -29.54 -11.24 6.81
C LEU A 344 -29.16 -10.79 5.39
N ARG A 345 -30.05 -10.04 4.71
CA ARG A 345 -29.80 -9.49 3.37
C ARG A 345 -29.02 -8.16 3.40
N GLY A 346 -29.04 -7.44 4.52
CA GLY A 346 -28.37 -6.15 4.68
C GLY A 346 -26.94 -6.23 5.23
N LEU A 347 -26.59 -7.31 5.95
CA LEU A 347 -25.23 -7.51 6.45
C LEU A 347 -24.21 -7.56 5.30
N PRO A 348 -23.02 -6.95 5.45
CA PRO A 348 -21.99 -7.01 4.41
C PRO A 348 -21.40 -8.42 4.32
N HIS A 349 -21.21 -8.89 3.09
CA HIS A 349 -20.48 -10.12 2.79
C HIS A 349 -19.57 -9.94 1.58
N GLY A 350 -18.47 -10.69 1.53
CA GLY A 350 -17.48 -10.65 0.47
C GLY A 350 -16.43 -9.54 0.65
N PRO A 351 -15.66 -9.21 -0.40
CA PRO A 351 -14.75 -8.08 -0.42
C PRO A 351 -15.51 -6.77 -0.33
N ILE A 352 -15.12 -5.89 0.60
CA ILE A 352 -15.70 -4.56 0.80
C ILE A 352 -14.82 -3.51 0.11
N LYS A 353 -13.50 -3.66 0.22
CA LYS A 353 -12.51 -2.78 -0.39
C LYS A 353 -11.26 -3.56 -0.79
N PHE A 354 -10.74 -3.28 -1.99
CA PHE A 354 -9.43 -3.74 -2.45
C PHE A 354 -8.36 -2.69 -2.13
N SER A 355 -7.11 -3.13 -1.95
CA SER A 355 -5.98 -2.28 -1.61
C SER A 355 -5.63 -1.35 -2.76
N HIS A 356 -5.38 -0.07 -2.44
CA HIS A 356 -4.82 0.89 -3.39
C HIS A 356 -3.30 0.75 -3.55
N ALA A 357 -2.62 0.10 -2.60
CA ALA A 357 -1.17 -0.11 -2.62
C ALA A 357 -0.76 -1.42 -3.31
N VAL A 358 -1.61 -2.45 -3.28
CA VAL A 358 -1.34 -3.77 -3.86
C VAL A 358 -2.52 -4.18 -4.76
N PRO A 359 -2.38 -4.07 -6.10
CA PRO A 359 -3.45 -4.42 -7.03
C PRO A 359 -3.96 -5.87 -6.85
N GLY A 360 -5.28 -6.04 -6.82
CA GLY A 360 -5.93 -7.35 -6.67
C GLY A 360 -6.04 -7.87 -5.23
N LEU A 361 -5.28 -7.30 -4.28
CA LEU A 361 -5.38 -7.65 -2.86
C LEU A 361 -6.69 -7.11 -2.25
N VAL A 362 -7.44 -7.96 -1.55
CA VAL A 362 -8.53 -7.50 -0.68
C VAL A 362 -7.92 -6.79 0.53
N GLU A 363 -8.31 -5.54 0.76
CA GLU A 363 -7.89 -4.79 1.95
C GLU A 363 -8.84 -5.02 3.10
N THR A 364 -10.16 -5.04 2.83
CA THR A 364 -11.21 -5.20 3.84
C THR A 364 -12.32 -6.12 3.32
N SER A 365 -12.77 -7.08 4.14
CA SER A 365 -13.89 -7.99 3.82
C SER A 365 -14.76 -8.30 5.04
N CYS A 366 -15.92 -8.91 4.79
CA CYS A 366 -16.76 -9.48 5.85
C CYS A 366 -17.32 -10.85 5.44
N ASN A 367 -17.39 -11.78 6.39
CA ASN A 367 -18.03 -13.07 6.25
C ASN A 367 -19.29 -13.14 7.12
N VAL A 368 -20.47 -13.39 6.55
CA VAL A 368 -21.66 -13.80 7.33
C VAL A 368 -21.53 -15.31 7.56
N ALA A 369 -20.95 -15.67 8.70
CA ALA A 369 -20.37 -17.00 8.91
C ALA A 369 -21.41 -18.04 9.34
N SER A 370 -22.35 -17.65 10.20
CA SER A 370 -23.48 -18.51 10.56
C SER A 370 -24.68 -17.75 11.10
N ILE A 371 -25.84 -18.39 11.04
CA ILE A 371 -27.01 -18.12 11.87
C ILE A 371 -27.40 -19.43 12.58
N LYS A 372 -27.53 -19.38 13.91
CA LYS A 372 -27.91 -20.53 14.75
C LYS A 372 -28.94 -20.10 15.78
N GLU A 373 -29.83 -21.01 16.18
CA GLU A 373 -30.71 -20.79 17.34
C GLU A 373 -29.89 -20.87 18.63
N ALA A 374 -30.08 -19.92 19.55
CA ALA A 374 -29.42 -19.94 20.84
C ALA A 374 -30.05 -21.03 21.74
N PRO A 375 -29.28 -21.72 22.60
CA PRO A 375 -29.86 -22.62 23.59
C PRO A 375 -30.87 -21.88 24.47
N SER A 376 -32.09 -22.38 24.52
CA SER A 376 -33.13 -21.84 25.41
C SER A 376 -32.79 -22.18 26.87
N LEU A 377 -33.02 -21.22 27.77
CA LEU A 377 -33.03 -21.52 29.20
C LEU A 377 -34.22 -22.45 29.50
N PRO A 378 -34.06 -23.45 30.39
CA PRO A 378 -35.16 -24.34 30.75
C PRO A 378 -36.28 -23.56 31.45
N THR A 379 -37.38 -23.34 30.75
CA THR A 379 -38.59 -22.65 31.24
C THR A 379 -39.75 -23.63 31.43
N CYS A 380 -40.56 -23.42 32.46
CA CYS A 380 -41.77 -24.20 32.70
C CYS A 380 -42.93 -23.71 31.82
N GLY A 381 -42.93 -24.09 30.53
CA GLY A 381 -43.97 -23.75 29.56
C GLY A 381 -43.42 -23.67 28.13
N PRO A 382 -44.28 -23.51 27.11
CA PRO A 382 -43.83 -23.22 25.75
C PRO A 382 -43.10 -21.88 25.72
N SER A 383 -41.96 -21.83 25.03
CA SER A 383 -41.21 -20.57 24.88
C SER A 383 -42.00 -19.60 24.00
N THR A 384 -42.25 -18.39 24.49
CA THR A 384 -42.92 -17.32 23.73
C THR A 384 -41.97 -16.53 22.84
N THR A 385 -40.67 -16.79 22.96
CA THR A 385 -39.62 -16.16 22.14
C THR A 385 -38.60 -17.19 21.66
N ARG A 386 -37.91 -16.86 20.58
CA ARG A 386 -36.71 -17.55 20.09
C ARG A 386 -35.60 -16.52 19.91
N ARG A 387 -34.35 -16.95 20.12
CA ARG A 387 -33.18 -16.12 19.85
C ARG A 387 -32.33 -16.71 18.73
N TYR A 388 -32.06 -15.91 17.71
CA TYR A 388 -31.07 -16.22 16.68
C TYR A 388 -29.76 -15.51 16.98
N VAL A 389 -28.66 -16.25 16.92
CA VAL A 389 -27.29 -15.74 16.99
C VAL A 389 -26.73 -15.73 15.58
N ILE A 390 -26.44 -14.54 15.06
CA ILE A 390 -25.81 -14.34 13.75
C ILE A 390 -24.35 -13.93 14.00
N VAL A 391 -23.41 -14.69 13.46
CA VAL A 391 -21.97 -14.44 13.61
C VAL A 391 -21.41 -13.89 12.30
N THR A 392 -20.73 -12.75 12.37
CA THR A 392 -19.97 -12.19 11.25
C THR A 392 -18.49 -12.06 11.58
N SER A 393 -17.60 -12.44 10.66
CA SER A 393 -16.15 -12.28 10.81
C SER A 393 -15.66 -11.19 9.86
N THR A 394 -15.24 -10.04 10.38
CA THR A 394 -14.67 -8.93 9.60
C THR A 394 -13.15 -9.07 9.54
N ARG A 395 -12.55 -8.80 8.38
CA ARG A 395 -11.09 -8.82 8.19
C ARG A 395 -10.61 -7.54 7.52
N SER A 396 -9.47 -6.99 7.94
CA SER A 396 -8.80 -5.89 7.24
C SER A 396 -7.32 -5.79 7.56
N SER A 397 -6.50 -5.40 6.58
CA SER A 397 -5.12 -4.97 6.83
C SER A 397 -5.02 -3.57 7.47
N ILE A 398 -6.13 -2.83 7.57
CA ILE A 398 -6.20 -1.50 8.20
C ILE A 398 -7.25 -1.50 9.32
N MET A 399 -6.81 -1.38 10.58
CA MET A 399 -7.69 -1.50 11.75
C MET A 399 -8.82 -0.47 11.80
N GLY A 400 -8.60 0.74 11.28
CA GLY A 400 -9.67 1.74 11.13
C GLY A 400 -10.79 1.30 10.17
N ALA A 401 -10.46 0.59 9.09
CA ALA A 401 -11.43 0.07 8.13
C ALA A 401 -12.15 -1.20 8.66
N LEU A 402 -11.45 -2.02 9.46
CA LEU A 402 -12.03 -3.12 10.22
C LEU A 402 -13.13 -2.62 11.16
N GLU A 403 -12.81 -1.66 12.03
CA GLU A 403 -13.76 -1.14 13.02
C GLU A 403 -14.90 -0.35 12.35
N ALA A 404 -14.63 0.44 11.29
CA ALA A 404 -15.69 1.10 10.52
C ALA A 404 -16.69 0.10 9.90
N THR A 405 -16.22 -1.06 9.44
CA THR A 405 -17.10 -2.14 8.95
C THR A 405 -17.94 -2.73 10.08
N ARG A 406 -17.37 -2.91 11.26
CA ARG A 406 -18.07 -3.41 12.46
C ARG A 406 -19.08 -2.40 13.01
N ASP A 407 -18.83 -1.10 12.83
CA ASP A 407 -19.79 -0.03 13.14
C ASP A 407 -21.00 -0.07 12.18
N VAL A 408 -20.80 -0.34 10.89
CA VAL A 408 -21.90 -0.58 9.92
C VAL A 408 -22.73 -1.79 10.34
N ILE A 409 -22.08 -2.92 10.67
CA ILE A 409 -22.74 -4.14 11.16
C ILE A 409 -23.55 -3.85 12.45
N GLN A 410 -22.98 -3.09 13.39
CA GLN A 410 -23.67 -2.69 14.62
C GLN A 410 -24.85 -1.74 14.34
N GLY A 411 -24.74 -0.85 13.35
CA GLY A 411 -25.84 -0.01 12.88
C GLY A 411 -27.02 -0.83 12.35
N LEU A 412 -26.74 -1.80 11.48
CA LEU A 412 -27.74 -2.73 10.94
C LEU A 412 -28.41 -3.56 12.04
N ALA A 413 -27.62 -4.09 12.99
CA ALA A 413 -28.13 -4.84 14.13
C ALA A 413 -29.07 -4.01 15.03
N ARG A 414 -28.75 -2.72 15.25
CA ARG A 414 -29.63 -1.79 15.98
C ARG A 414 -30.93 -1.53 15.22
N LEU A 415 -30.87 -1.34 13.89
CA LEU A 415 -32.05 -1.13 13.04
C LEU A 415 -32.96 -2.37 13.00
N ALA A 416 -32.37 -3.57 13.02
CA ALA A 416 -33.11 -4.84 13.10
C ALA A 416 -33.68 -5.14 14.50
N GLY A 417 -33.29 -4.38 15.54
CA GLY A 417 -33.71 -4.61 16.92
C GLY A 417 -33.05 -5.84 17.57
N CYS A 418 -31.77 -6.08 17.29
CA CYS A 418 -30.98 -7.07 18.05
C CYS A 418 -30.91 -6.68 19.54
N VAL A 419 -31.20 -7.64 20.42
CA VAL A 419 -31.22 -7.44 21.89
C VAL A 419 -29.82 -7.40 22.50
N ALA A 420 -28.84 -8.03 21.85
CA ALA A 420 -27.43 -7.87 22.18
C ALA A 420 -26.56 -7.86 20.92
N VAL A 421 -25.45 -7.13 20.98
CA VAL A 421 -24.41 -7.08 19.95
C VAL A 421 -23.07 -7.17 20.66
N GLN A 422 -22.40 -8.31 20.53
CA GLN A 422 -21.11 -8.56 21.15
C GLN A 422 -20.00 -8.29 20.13
N ARG A 423 -19.09 -7.37 20.45
CA ARG A 423 -17.89 -7.08 19.66
C ARG A 423 -16.73 -7.90 20.24
N GLY A 424 -16.29 -8.94 19.52
CA GLY A 424 -15.12 -9.73 19.91
C GLY A 424 -13.84 -8.89 19.93
N LYS A 425 -12.81 -9.32 20.66
CA LYS A 425 -11.49 -8.66 20.62
C LYS A 425 -10.97 -8.70 19.18
N ALA A 426 -10.60 -7.54 18.63
CA ALA A 426 -9.93 -7.47 17.34
C ALA A 426 -8.46 -7.88 17.48
N TYR A 427 -7.86 -8.36 16.40
CA TYR A 427 -6.42 -8.54 16.28
C TYR A 427 -5.86 -7.70 15.13
N PRO A 428 -4.64 -7.14 15.29
CA PRO A 428 -4.03 -6.26 14.30
C PRO A 428 -3.79 -6.95 12.97
N GLY A 429 -3.96 -6.18 11.90
CA GLY A 429 -3.37 -6.49 10.60
C GLY A 429 -1.96 -5.94 10.50
N TRP A 430 -1.19 -6.48 9.56
CA TRP A 430 0.07 -5.93 9.14
C TRP A 430 -0.13 -5.17 7.83
N GLN A 431 0.07 -3.86 7.86
CA GLN A 431 -0.10 -3.00 6.70
C GLN A 431 1.10 -3.11 5.74
N PRO A 432 0.87 -3.34 4.42
CA PRO A 432 1.92 -3.31 3.41
C PRO A 432 2.77 -2.04 3.41
N ASN A 433 4.10 -2.20 3.48
CA ASN A 433 5.09 -1.15 3.31
C ASN A 433 6.06 -1.50 2.17
N LEU A 434 5.94 -0.81 1.03
CA LEU A 434 6.80 -1.04 -0.15
C LEU A 434 8.21 -0.42 -0.01
N ASP A 435 8.36 0.57 0.87
CA ASP A 435 9.65 1.20 1.20
C ASP A 435 10.40 0.44 2.31
N SER A 436 9.90 -0.73 2.72
CA SER A 436 10.55 -1.60 3.71
C SER A 436 11.98 -1.93 3.26
N ARG A 437 12.95 -1.70 4.14
CA ARG A 437 14.37 -1.93 3.81
C ARG A 437 14.66 -3.43 3.77
N VAL A 438 14.11 -4.21 4.70
CA VAL A 438 14.26 -5.66 4.67
C VAL A 438 13.57 -6.27 3.44
N LEU A 439 12.45 -5.70 2.98
CA LEU A 439 11.84 -6.08 1.70
C LEU A 439 12.80 -5.86 0.52
N GLN A 440 13.40 -4.67 0.38
CA GLN A 440 14.31 -4.41 -0.75
C GLN A 440 15.52 -5.37 -0.72
N VAL A 441 16.10 -5.63 0.46
CA VAL A 441 17.18 -6.61 0.62
C VAL A 441 16.74 -8.03 0.23
N THR A 442 15.53 -8.46 0.62
CA THR A 442 14.95 -9.75 0.24
C THR A 442 14.69 -9.85 -1.26
N LEU A 443 14.19 -8.80 -1.90
CA LEU A 443 13.93 -8.77 -3.33
C LEU A 443 15.21 -8.76 -4.17
N ASP A 444 16.25 -8.05 -3.74
CA ASP A 444 17.56 -8.08 -4.39
C ASP A 444 18.23 -9.45 -4.24
N ALA A 445 18.22 -10.02 -3.03
CA ALA A 445 18.74 -11.37 -2.79
C ALA A 445 18.04 -12.43 -3.65
N TYR A 446 16.70 -12.39 -3.71
CA TYR A 446 15.92 -13.29 -4.57
C TYR A 446 16.24 -13.09 -6.05
N ARG A 447 16.28 -11.83 -6.52
CA ARG A 447 16.55 -11.49 -7.92
C ARG A 447 17.93 -12.00 -8.36
N ASP A 448 18.94 -11.82 -7.53
CA ASP A 448 20.30 -12.28 -7.82
C ASP A 448 20.39 -13.82 -7.86
N MET A 449 19.73 -14.51 -6.92
CA MET A 449 19.64 -15.98 -6.92
C MET A 449 18.93 -16.55 -8.15
N MET A 450 17.86 -15.90 -8.62
CA MET A 450 17.12 -16.32 -9.81
C MET A 450 17.68 -15.75 -11.13
N GLY A 451 18.92 -15.24 -11.11
CA GLY A 451 19.63 -14.77 -12.31
C GLY A 451 18.99 -13.56 -13.00
N GLY A 452 18.34 -12.67 -12.25
CA GLY A 452 17.80 -11.40 -12.73
C GLY A 452 16.51 -11.46 -13.57
N SER A 453 16.12 -12.65 -14.05
CA SER A 453 14.98 -12.83 -14.96
C SER A 453 13.64 -13.06 -14.25
N GLN A 454 13.66 -13.45 -12.98
CA GLN A 454 12.47 -13.71 -12.19
C GLN A 454 12.42 -12.76 -10.99
N THR A 455 11.21 -12.32 -10.64
CA THR A 455 10.92 -11.50 -9.47
C THR A 455 10.08 -12.31 -8.50
N ALA A 456 10.30 -12.13 -7.20
CA ALA A 456 9.38 -12.65 -6.20
C ALA A 456 8.05 -11.91 -6.30
N LYS A 457 6.94 -12.61 -6.10
CA LYS A 457 5.63 -11.98 -5.97
C LYS A 457 5.55 -11.31 -4.61
N VAL A 458 5.63 -9.97 -4.59
CA VAL A 458 5.32 -9.20 -3.39
C VAL A 458 3.81 -9.19 -3.21
N GLY A 459 3.34 -9.63 -2.04
CA GLY A 459 1.92 -9.72 -1.75
C GLY A 459 1.61 -9.45 -0.28
N ALA A 460 0.37 -9.70 0.08
CA ALA A 460 -0.07 -9.78 1.46
C ALA A 460 -1.18 -10.83 1.52
N ILE A 461 -1.30 -11.53 2.64
CA ILE A 461 -2.28 -12.58 2.80
C ILE A 461 -3.56 -12.01 3.41
N HIS A 462 -4.73 -12.30 2.84
CA HIS A 462 -6.02 -11.88 3.45
C HIS A 462 -6.46 -12.80 4.59
N ALA A 463 -5.50 -13.23 5.40
CA ALA A 463 -5.63 -14.03 6.61
C ALA A 463 -4.79 -13.41 7.73
N GLY A 464 -4.88 -13.95 8.95
CA GLY A 464 -3.94 -13.55 10.01
C GLY A 464 -2.57 -14.18 9.78
N LEU A 465 -1.54 -13.49 10.25
CA LEU A 465 -0.20 -14.02 10.52
C LEU A 465 0.25 -13.39 11.85
N GLU A 466 1.11 -14.06 12.61
CA GLU A 466 1.68 -13.51 13.84
C GLU A 466 2.36 -12.15 13.63
N CYS A 467 2.88 -11.89 12.43
CA CYS A 467 3.49 -10.61 12.01
C CYS A 467 2.63 -9.37 12.36
N GLY A 468 1.30 -9.45 12.22
CA GLY A 468 0.42 -8.32 12.59
C GLY A 468 0.46 -8.02 14.08
N ILE A 469 0.48 -9.06 14.92
CA ILE A 469 0.51 -8.94 16.38
C ILE A 469 1.90 -8.54 16.85
N LEU A 470 2.95 -9.19 16.32
CA LEU A 470 4.34 -8.89 16.65
C LEU A 470 4.71 -7.45 16.23
N GLY A 471 4.23 -6.97 15.08
CA GLY A 471 4.42 -5.58 14.64
C GLY A 471 3.76 -4.54 15.56
N GLU A 472 2.57 -4.82 16.11
CA GLU A 472 1.94 -3.95 17.13
C GLU A 472 2.72 -3.98 18.46
N LYS A 473 3.16 -5.18 18.87
CA LYS A 473 3.89 -5.42 20.13
C LYS A 473 5.29 -4.80 20.15
N PHE A 474 5.96 -4.75 19.00
CA PHE A 474 7.30 -4.19 18.85
C PHE A 474 7.30 -3.05 17.82
N PRO A 475 6.83 -1.84 18.19
CA PRO A 475 6.76 -0.71 17.27
C PRO A 475 8.09 -0.41 16.57
N GLY A 476 8.01 -0.13 15.28
CA GLY A 476 9.17 0.11 14.42
C GLY A 476 9.87 -1.16 13.91
N MET A 477 9.27 -2.34 14.08
CA MET A 477 9.76 -3.57 13.44
C MET A 477 9.55 -3.51 11.92
N ASP A 478 10.63 -3.59 11.15
CA ASP A 478 10.60 -3.80 9.70
C ASP A 478 10.55 -5.31 9.41
N MET A 479 9.63 -5.78 8.57
CA MET A 479 9.26 -7.20 8.50
C MET A 479 9.13 -7.70 7.06
N VAL A 480 9.43 -8.99 6.85
CA VAL A 480 9.02 -9.78 5.68
C VAL A 480 8.63 -11.19 6.12
N SER A 481 7.74 -11.83 5.35
CA SER A 481 7.44 -13.26 5.46
C SER A 481 7.71 -13.94 4.12
N PHE A 482 8.40 -15.09 4.15
CA PHE A 482 8.67 -15.93 2.97
C PHE A 482 9.03 -17.37 3.42
N GLY A 483 8.83 -18.36 2.57
CA GLY A 483 9.08 -19.76 2.91
C GLY A 483 9.16 -20.71 1.72
N PRO A 484 9.31 -22.03 1.96
CA PRO A 484 9.26 -23.06 0.93
C PRO A 484 7.82 -23.33 0.49
N THR A 485 7.62 -24.08 -0.60
CA THR A 485 6.26 -24.54 -0.96
C THR A 485 5.81 -25.66 -0.04
N ILE A 486 4.78 -25.39 0.76
CA ILE A 486 3.99 -26.37 1.51
C ILE A 486 2.61 -26.44 0.84
N LYS A 487 1.98 -27.62 0.84
CA LYS A 487 0.62 -27.81 0.31
C LYS A 487 -0.16 -28.78 1.19
N GLY A 488 -1.43 -28.46 1.41
CA GLY A 488 -2.32 -29.27 2.25
C GLY A 488 -2.06 -29.08 3.75
N ALA A 489 -1.46 -27.97 4.18
CA ALA A 489 -1.36 -27.61 5.59
C ALA A 489 -2.72 -27.75 6.30
N HIS A 490 -2.65 -28.13 7.58
CA HIS A 490 -3.81 -28.37 8.44
C HIS A 490 -4.70 -29.53 7.96
N SER A 491 -4.15 -30.47 7.17
CA SER A 491 -4.83 -31.67 6.72
C SER A 491 -3.88 -32.88 6.63
N PRO A 492 -4.37 -34.13 6.59
CA PRO A 492 -3.54 -35.32 6.39
C PRO A 492 -2.81 -35.39 5.04
N GLU A 493 -3.17 -34.51 4.08
CA GLU A 493 -2.48 -34.37 2.80
C GLU A 493 -1.22 -33.47 2.87
N GLU A 494 -0.89 -32.92 4.05
CA GLU A 494 0.21 -31.97 4.23
C GLU A 494 1.55 -32.52 3.74
N ARG A 495 2.20 -31.74 2.88
CA ARG A 495 3.47 -32.08 2.25
C ARG A 495 4.31 -30.85 1.93
N VAL A 496 5.62 -30.95 2.15
CA VAL A 496 6.61 -29.92 1.76
C VAL A 496 7.34 -30.33 0.49
N LYS A 497 7.53 -29.36 -0.42
CA LYS A 497 8.21 -29.57 -1.69
C LYS A 497 9.73 -29.45 -1.52
N ILE A 498 10.41 -30.58 -1.59
CA ILE A 498 11.84 -30.74 -1.29
C ILE A 498 12.70 -29.77 -2.12
N SER A 499 12.47 -29.67 -3.43
CA SER A 499 13.19 -28.77 -4.34
C SER A 499 13.08 -27.27 -4.02
N THR A 500 12.18 -26.86 -3.13
CA THR A 500 12.02 -25.45 -2.71
C THR A 500 12.71 -25.11 -1.40
N VAL A 501 13.09 -26.10 -0.59
CA VAL A 501 13.69 -25.89 0.74
C VAL A 501 15.14 -25.41 0.66
N GLU A 502 15.93 -25.88 -0.32
CA GLU A 502 17.29 -25.38 -0.55
C GLU A 502 17.32 -23.93 -1.05
N PRO A 503 16.54 -23.53 -2.08
CA PRO A 503 16.39 -22.12 -2.46
C PRO A 503 15.89 -21.23 -1.31
N PHE A 504 14.91 -21.70 -0.52
CA PHE A 504 14.45 -21.00 0.68
C PHE A 504 15.59 -20.75 1.67
N TRP A 505 16.37 -21.77 2.01
CA TRP A 505 17.53 -21.62 2.89
C TRP A 505 18.59 -20.65 2.34
N GLN A 506 18.91 -20.78 1.05
CA GLN A 506 19.89 -19.90 0.40
C GLN A 506 19.43 -18.43 0.42
N LEU A 507 18.14 -18.18 0.23
CA LEU A 507 17.55 -16.83 0.33
C LEU A 507 17.69 -16.28 1.75
N THR A 508 17.31 -17.06 2.76
CA THR A 508 17.44 -16.66 4.17
C THR A 508 18.88 -16.30 4.53
N VAL A 509 19.86 -17.10 4.10
CA VAL A 509 21.29 -16.81 4.34
C VAL A 509 21.74 -15.55 3.60
N ASN A 510 21.44 -15.42 2.31
CA ASN A 510 21.85 -14.28 1.48
C ASN A 510 21.28 -12.94 2.00
N VAL A 511 20.03 -12.93 2.48
CA VAL A 511 19.43 -11.77 3.15
C VAL A 511 20.20 -11.40 4.41
N LEU A 512 20.56 -12.37 5.25
CA LEU A 512 21.33 -12.13 6.47
C LEU A 512 22.77 -11.66 6.18
N GLU A 513 23.43 -12.22 5.17
CA GLU A 513 24.75 -11.78 4.73
C GLU A 513 24.75 -10.31 4.29
N ARG A 514 23.72 -9.87 3.55
CA ARG A 514 23.53 -8.45 3.17
C ARG A 514 23.23 -7.57 4.37
N LEU A 515 22.35 -7.99 5.28
CA LEU A 515 22.06 -7.23 6.50
C LEU A 515 23.29 -7.07 7.41
N ALA A 516 24.19 -8.06 7.42
CA ALA A 516 25.48 -8.00 8.11
C ALA A 516 26.45 -6.96 7.53
N GLU A 517 26.39 -6.66 6.23
CA GLU A 517 27.32 -5.73 5.55
C GLU A 517 27.06 -4.27 5.85
N ILE A 518 25.79 -3.88 6.01
CA ILE A 518 25.41 -2.45 6.03
C ILE A 518 25.66 -1.81 7.41
N GLY A 519 26.24 -2.54 8.37
CA GLY A 519 26.57 -2.05 9.72
C GLY A 519 27.86 -1.22 9.85
N ILE A 520 28.66 -1.05 8.79
CA ILE A 520 30.06 -0.58 8.89
C ILE A 520 30.25 0.90 8.52
N LEU A 521 29.33 1.80 8.90
CA LEU A 521 29.52 3.27 8.78
C LEU A 521 29.05 4.02 10.04
N PRO A 522 29.93 4.74 10.75
CA PRO A 522 29.59 5.40 12.01
C PRO A 522 28.94 6.78 11.84
N TYR A 523 27.99 7.07 12.73
CA TYR A 523 27.34 8.37 12.89
C TYR A 523 28.01 9.16 14.02
N GLU A 524 28.56 10.34 13.72
CA GLU A 524 29.04 11.29 14.74
C GLU A 524 28.66 12.74 14.40
N GLY A 525 28.21 13.49 15.39
CA GLY A 525 27.99 14.93 15.31
C GLY A 525 28.92 15.70 16.26
N GLY A 526 29.45 16.85 15.83
CA GLY A 526 30.26 17.71 16.71
C GLY A 526 31.13 18.78 16.02
N HIS A 527 30.67 20.04 16.08
CA HIS A 527 31.40 21.33 16.02
C HIS A 527 32.77 21.53 15.28
N ARG A 528 32.70 22.39 14.24
CA ARG A 528 33.57 23.57 13.89
C ARG A 528 35.11 23.53 14.05
N SER A 529 35.86 23.86 12.96
CA SER A 529 36.72 25.09 12.87
C SER A 529 37.58 25.22 11.58
N LEU A 530 37.26 26.22 10.74
CA LEU A 530 38.09 27.26 10.06
C LEU A 530 39.40 26.96 9.25
N LEU A 531 39.34 27.32 7.94
CA LEU A 531 40.29 28.09 7.07
C LEU A 531 41.81 27.80 7.04
N ASP A 532 42.37 27.53 5.84
CA ASP A 532 43.02 28.55 4.96
C ASP A 532 43.26 28.03 3.50
N HIS A 533 43.70 28.88 2.54
CA HIS A 533 43.51 28.72 1.07
C HIS A 533 44.75 28.65 0.13
N LYS A 534 44.48 28.28 -1.16
CA LYS A 534 45.19 28.51 -2.46
C LYS A 534 46.02 27.32 -3.00
N HIS A 535 46.12 26.95 -4.30
CA HIS A 535 45.46 27.24 -5.61
C HIS A 535 46.13 26.30 -6.68
N MET A 536 45.67 26.03 -7.93
CA MET A 536 44.42 26.24 -8.72
C MET A 536 44.59 25.54 -10.11
N PHE A 537 43.64 24.72 -10.61
CA PHE A 537 43.30 24.61 -12.06
C PHE A 537 42.00 23.81 -12.35
N MET A 538 41.15 24.36 -13.23
CA MET A 538 39.90 23.84 -13.87
C MET A 538 38.83 23.15 -13.01
N ASP A 539 37.65 23.78 -12.89
CA ASP A 539 36.58 23.26 -12.02
C ASP A 539 35.13 23.65 -12.44
N LEU A 540 34.41 22.73 -13.10
CA LEU A 540 33.10 22.92 -13.77
C LEU A 540 31.88 23.11 -12.84
N LYS A 541 32.07 23.24 -11.52
CA LYS A 541 31.05 23.42 -10.45
C LYS A 541 30.26 24.74 -10.47
N LEU A 542 30.79 25.81 -11.07
CA LEU A 542 30.44 27.19 -10.67
C LEU A 542 29.10 27.76 -11.19
N LEU A 543 28.10 26.90 -11.42
CA LEU A 543 26.69 27.28 -11.59
C LEU A 543 25.81 27.06 -10.35
N ILE A 544 26.33 26.39 -9.31
CA ILE A 544 25.75 26.32 -7.95
C ILE A 544 26.92 26.44 -6.93
N ASP A 545 26.71 26.98 -5.72
CA ASP A 545 27.81 27.22 -4.76
C ASP A 545 28.23 25.96 -3.99
N PHE A 546 28.87 25.04 -4.70
CA PHE A 546 29.30 23.76 -4.16
C PHE A 546 30.56 23.83 -3.27
N GLY A 547 31.20 25.00 -3.12
CA GLY A 547 32.29 25.16 -2.16
C GLY A 547 31.81 24.99 -0.72
N HIS A 548 30.60 25.48 -0.42
CA HIS A 548 29.97 25.28 0.87
C HIS A 548 29.58 23.80 1.10
N LEU A 549 28.99 23.16 0.09
CA LEU A 549 28.61 21.73 0.14
C LEU A 549 29.82 20.81 0.30
N ALA A 550 30.88 20.99 -0.49
CA ALA A 550 32.11 20.20 -0.37
C ALA A 550 32.75 20.34 1.03
N SER A 551 32.70 21.53 1.64
CA SER A 551 33.20 21.76 3.01
C SER A 551 32.40 21.02 4.11
N ARG A 552 31.23 20.45 3.78
CA ARG A 552 30.38 19.68 4.70
C ARG A 552 30.04 18.26 4.19
N ARG A 553 30.92 17.72 3.33
CA ARG A 553 30.93 16.39 2.68
C ARG A 553 30.15 16.28 1.36
N SER A 554 30.84 15.69 0.37
CA SER A 554 30.31 14.91 -0.76
C SER A 554 29.68 15.62 -1.98
N VAL A 555 30.40 16.56 -2.63
CA VAL A 555 30.16 16.88 -4.07
C VAL A 555 31.48 17.13 -4.80
N VAL A 556 31.73 16.46 -5.94
CA VAL A 556 32.96 16.54 -6.77
C VAL A 556 32.66 17.19 -8.14
N MET A 557 33.62 17.89 -8.76
CA MET A 557 33.41 18.64 -10.00
C MET A 557 33.68 17.83 -11.26
N LEU A 558 33.00 18.17 -12.36
CA LEU A 558 33.16 17.48 -13.64
C LEU A 558 34.56 17.68 -14.25
N ASP A 559 35.09 18.92 -14.24
CA ASP A 559 36.44 19.20 -14.77
C ASP A 559 37.53 18.57 -13.90
N ASP A 560 37.47 18.68 -12.55
CA ASP A 560 38.38 17.93 -11.66
C ASP A 560 38.33 16.42 -11.96
N HIS A 561 37.15 15.85 -12.20
CA HIS A 561 37.02 14.42 -12.48
C HIS A 561 37.63 14.05 -13.84
N LEU A 562 37.41 14.87 -14.88
CA LEU A 562 38.03 14.71 -16.20
C LEU A 562 39.55 14.88 -16.14
N ALA A 563 40.05 15.87 -15.39
CA ALA A 563 41.48 16.09 -15.17
C ALA A 563 42.14 14.98 -14.35
N ALA A 564 41.37 14.33 -13.45
CA ALA A 564 41.75 13.11 -12.74
C ALA A 564 41.65 11.83 -13.60
N GLY A 565 41.27 11.93 -14.89
CA GLY A 565 41.28 10.83 -15.85
C GLY A 565 39.93 10.14 -16.08
N TRP A 566 38.82 10.68 -15.58
CA TRP A 566 37.49 10.21 -15.98
C TRP A 566 37.24 10.49 -17.48
N ASN A 567 36.46 9.62 -18.13
CA ASN A 567 36.37 9.54 -19.59
C ASN A 567 35.21 10.36 -20.21
N GLY A 568 34.44 11.11 -19.40
CA GLY A 568 33.35 11.96 -19.89
C GLY A 568 32.11 11.20 -20.38
N LYS A 569 31.84 10.02 -19.82
CA LYS A 569 30.69 9.18 -20.18
C LYS A 569 29.77 8.96 -18.98
N LEU A 570 28.47 9.22 -19.14
CA LEU A 570 27.47 9.02 -18.09
C LEU A 570 26.98 7.57 -18.01
N ASP A 571 26.62 7.15 -16.79
CA ASP A 571 26.03 5.84 -16.51
C ASP A 571 24.49 5.90 -16.53
N ALA A 572 23.90 7.03 -16.13
CA ALA A 572 22.45 7.27 -16.22
C ALA A 572 22.07 8.73 -16.50
N VAL A 573 20.84 8.90 -17.01
CA VAL A 573 20.20 10.20 -17.25
C VAL A 573 18.79 10.19 -16.67
N VAL A 574 18.48 11.11 -15.76
CA VAL A 574 17.20 11.16 -15.04
C VAL A 574 16.32 12.26 -15.63
N PHE A 575 15.05 11.98 -15.88
CA PHE A 575 14.07 12.89 -16.46
C PHE A 575 12.77 12.88 -15.66
N PHE A 576 12.13 14.04 -15.51
CA PHE A 576 10.91 14.21 -14.71
C PHE A 576 9.73 14.70 -15.58
N GLY A 577 9.06 13.80 -16.32
CA GLY A 577 7.91 14.21 -17.15
C GLY A 577 7.36 13.16 -18.12
N ASP A 578 6.65 13.63 -19.15
CA ASP A 578 6.10 12.77 -20.20
C ASP A 578 7.23 12.23 -21.11
N GLU A 579 7.36 10.90 -21.09
CA GLU A 579 8.33 10.09 -21.83
C GLU A 579 8.41 10.44 -23.33
N ARG A 580 7.31 10.95 -23.92
CA ARG A 580 7.26 11.39 -25.33
C ARG A 580 8.19 12.55 -25.68
N ARG A 581 8.70 13.31 -24.69
CA ARG A 581 9.70 14.38 -24.92
C ARG A 581 11.14 13.96 -24.58
N LEU A 582 11.36 12.75 -24.07
CA LEU A 582 12.63 12.27 -23.52
C LEU A 582 13.80 12.33 -24.52
N GLN A 583 13.62 11.79 -25.73
CA GLN A 583 14.66 11.73 -26.77
C GLN A 583 15.15 13.12 -27.18
N TYR A 584 14.25 14.09 -27.28
CA TYR A 584 14.58 15.46 -27.67
C TYR A 584 15.56 16.13 -26.70
N TYR A 585 15.36 15.93 -25.39
CA TYR A 585 16.25 16.46 -24.36
C TYR A 585 17.56 15.69 -24.27
N HIS A 586 17.51 14.35 -24.41
CA HIS A 586 18.69 13.49 -24.45
C HIS A 586 19.68 13.93 -25.54
N ASP A 587 19.19 14.14 -26.77
CA ASP A 587 20.02 14.59 -27.89
C ASP A 587 20.54 16.04 -27.74
N TRP A 588 19.93 16.85 -26.87
CA TRP A 588 20.37 18.23 -26.60
C TRP A 588 21.53 18.27 -25.60
N VAL A 589 21.45 17.48 -24.52
CA VAL A 589 22.51 17.38 -23.50
C VAL A 589 23.83 16.88 -24.10
N ALA A 590 23.77 15.81 -24.90
CA ALA A 590 24.95 15.22 -25.54
C ALA A 590 25.68 16.19 -26.48
N ARG A 591 24.93 16.99 -27.25
CA ARG A 591 25.49 17.96 -28.22
C ARG A 591 26.08 19.21 -27.58
N SER A 592 25.61 19.61 -26.40
CA SER A 592 26.04 20.84 -25.74
C SER A 592 27.17 20.63 -24.73
N SER A 593 27.21 19.48 -24.04
CA SER A 593 28.03 19.31 -22.83
C SER A 593 29.42 18.66 -23.05
N LYS A 594 29.73 18.18 -24.27
CA LYS A 594 30.89 17.30 -24.58
C LYS A 594 30.95 15.98 -23.77
N VAL A 595 29.84 15.60 -23.14
CA VAL A 595 29.68 14.36 -22.38
C VAL A 595 28.89 13.37 -23.22
N SER A 596 29.34 12.11 -23.33
CA SER A 596 28.60 11.07 -24.04
C SER A 596 27.55 10.42 -23.14
N THR A 597 26.33 10.30 -23.67
CA THR A 597 25.22 9.53 -23.09
C THR A 597 25.05 8.16 -23.75
N ASP A 598 26.00 7.72 -24.59
CA ASP A 598 25.85 6.50 -25.40
C ASP A 598 25.88 5.23 -24.53
N GLY A 599 24.71 4.68 -24.23
CA GLY A 599 24.54 3.56 -23.30
C GLY A 599 24.33 3.98 -21.84
N ALA A 600 24.15 5.28 -21.57
CA ALA A 600 23.65 5.75 -20.29
C ALA A 600 22.18 5.30 -20.12
N LYS A 601 21.83 4.78 -18.95
CA LYS A 601 20.47 4.28 -18.68
C LYS A 601 19.54 5.45 -18.35
N VAL A 602 18.48 5.60 -19.14
CA VAL A 602 17.54 6.71 -18.96
C VAL A 602 16.44 6.32 -17.95
N LEU A 603 16.22 7.17 -16.97
CA LEU A 603 15.33 6.96 -15.82
C LEU A 603 14.24 8.04 -15.82
N ASN A 604 13.01 7.67 -16.18
CA ASN A 604 11.88 8.58 -16.16
C ASN A 604 11.13 8.51 -14.82
N TYR A 605 10.79 9.66 -14.24
CA TYR A 605 10.08 9.79 -12.98
C TYR A 605 8.81 10.64 -13.18
N GLY A 606 7.65 10.08 -12.84
CA GLY A 606 6.34 10.70 -13.11
C GLY A 606 6.10 12.00 -12.32
N ALA A 607 5.32 12.90 -12.92
CA ALA A 607 5.06 14.25 -12.38
C ALA A 607 4.30 14.28 -11.03
N GLU A 608 3.66 13.19 -10.63
CA GLU A 608 2.73 13.16 -9.49
C GLU A 608 3.37 12.69 -8.16
N PHE A 609 4.62 12.23 -8.19
CA PHE A 609 5.27 11.56 -7.05
C PHE A 609 6.59 12.20 -6.62
N ILE A 610 6.49 13.38 -6.01
CA ILE A 610 7.45 13.78 -4.98
C ILE A 610 6.64 14.13 -3.72
N ALA A 611 6.33 13.08 -2.95
CA ALA A 611 5.90 13.23 -1.57
C ALA A 611 7.08 13.84 -0.81
N CYS A 612 6.86 15.05 -0.30
CA CYS A 612 7.97 15.94 0.02
C CYS A 612 8.23 15.94 1.53
N ASP A 613 8.60 14.74 1.97
CA ASP A 613 8.88 14.26 3.31
C ASP A 613 10.20 13.47 3.31
N GLU A 614 10.58 12.90 4.46
CA GLU A 614 11.86 12.19 4.60
C GLU A 614 11.92 10.91 3.75
N GLN A 615 10.78 10.29 3.48
CA GLN A 615 10.65 9.05 2.71
C GLN A 615 10.93 9.27 1.21
N GLY A 616 10.29 10.29 0.62
CA GLY A 616 10.50 10.63 -0.80
C GLY A 616 11.94 11.04 -1.13
N ILE A 617 12.65 11.65 -0.18
CA ILE A 617 14.06 12.02 -0.32
C ILE A 617 14.97 10.78 -0.27
N ALA A 618 14.67 9.79 0.58
CA ALA A 618 15.43 8.54 0.67
C ALA A 618 15.31 7.73 -0.64
N ASN A 619 14.09 7.59 -1.18
CA ASN A 619 13.83 6.84 -2.41
C ASN A 619 14.52 7.46 -3.64
N LEU A 620 14.56 8.80 -3.74
CA LEU A 620 15.35 9.50 -4.76
C LEU A 620 16.85 9.25 -4.63
N THR A 621 17.36 9.15 -3.40
CA THR A 621 18.78 8.89 -3.12
C THR A 621 19.16 7.47 -3.56
N GLN A 622 18.34 6.47 -3.21
CA GLN A 622 18.58 5.06 -3.55
C GLN A 622 18.45 4.78 -5.06
N LEU A 623 17.62 5.55 -5.79
CA LEU A 623 17.49 5.44 -7.25
C LEU A 623 18.79 5.80 -7.99
N PHE A 624 19.59 6.73 -7.45
CA PHE A 624 20.82 7.21 -8.07
C PHE A 624 22.06 6.41 -7.63
N GLU A 625 22.00 5.72 -6.49
CA GLU A 625 23.06 4.89 -5.90
C GLU A 625 23.72 3.89 -6.87
N PRO A 626 23.04 3.23 -7.83
CA PRO A 626 23.68 2.28 -8.75
C PRO A 626 24.55 2.90 -9.85
N TYR A 627 24.55 4.22 -9.99
CA TYR A 627 25.15 4.92 -11.13
C TYR A 627 26.22 5.90 -10.65
N ASN A 628 27.47 5.64 -11.01
CA ASN A 628 28.60 6.46 -10.54
C ASN A 628 28.52 7.91 -11.08
N THR A 629 27.99 8.08 -12.30
CA THR A 629 27.82 9.39 -12.93
C THR A 629 26.43 9.56 -13.55
N VAL A 630 25.63 10.44 -12.94
CA VAL A 630 24.20 10.68 -13.28
C VAL A 630 23.99 12.10 -13.81
N GLY A 631 23.38 12.24 -14.98
CA GLY A 631 22.91 13.52 -15.52
C GLY A 631 21.43 13.78 -15.19
N LEU A 632 21.11 14.89 -14.54
CA LEU A 632 19.72 15.26 -14.19
C LEU A 632 19.14 16.26 -15.20
N ILE A 633 18.05 15.88 -15.88
CA ILE A 633 17.29 16.72 -16.83
C ILE A 633 15.95 17.11 -16.18
N ILE A 634 15.93 18.27 -15.53
CA ILE A 634 14.77 18.74 -14.76
C ILE A 634 13.83 19.53 -15.67
N PHE A 635 12.52 19.26 -15.60
CA PHE A 635 11.48 20.18 -16.05
C PHE A 635 10.30 20.19 -15.07
N ASP A 636 10.00 21.36 -14.52
CA ASP A 636 8.78 21.85 -13.81
C ASP A 636 8.13 21.05 -12.65
N ASN A 637 8.33 19.74 -12.48
CA ASN A 637 7.44 18.91 -11.66
C ASN A 637 7.83 18.68 -10.19
N VAL A 638 8.86 19.36 -9.65
CA VAL A 638 9.17 19.31 -8.20
C VAL A 638 8.23 20.19 -7.36
N SER A 639 7.28 20.90 -7.99
CA SER A 639 6.16 21.51 -7.28
C SER A 639 4.82 21.37 -8.02
N PRO A 640 4.18 20.18 -7.97
CA PRO A 640 2.83 19.99 -8.51
C PRO A 640 1.79 20.85 -7.77
N LYS A 641 2.07 21.24 -6.51
CA LYS A 641 1.14 22.01 -5.67
C LYS A 641 1.28 23.53 -5.74
N ALA A 642 2.40 24.10 -6.23
CA ALA A 642 2.50 25.56 -6.39
C ALA A 642 1.67 26.14 -7.55
N GLY A 643 1.25 25.31 -8.52
CA GLY A 643 0.50 25.78 -9.70
C GLY A 643 -1.03 25.75 -9.56
N TYR A 644 -1.59 24.77 -8.84
CA TYR A 644 -3.03 24.44 -8.96
C TYR A 644 -3.88 24.79 -7.72
N GLU A 645 -3.30 24.82 -6.52
CA GLU A 645 -4.04 25.06 -5.26
C GLU A 645 -3.49 26.24 -4.42
N LEU A 646 -3.04 27.32 -5.07
CA LEU A 646 -2.77 28.57 -4.37
C LEU A 646 -4.07 29.23 -3.86
N VAL A 647 -4.53 28.74 -2.71
CA VAL A 647 -5.55 29.35 -1.83
C VAL A 647 -4.82 30.28 -0.85
N PRO A 648 -5.07 31.60 -0.85
CA PRO A 648 -4.46 32.49 0.12
C PRO A 648 -4.81 32.08 1.55
N GLY A 649 -3.79 31.79 2.37
CA GLY A 649 -3.96 31.45 3.79
C GLY A 649 -3.97 29.96 4.13
N GLN A 650 -3.86 29.03 3.17
CA GLN A 650 -3.55 27.64 3.48
C GLN A 650 -2.04 27.39 3.34
N SER A 651 -1.38 27.25 4.49
CA SER A 651 -0.04 26.67 4.59
C SER A 651 -0.15 25.17 4.81
N PRO A 652 0.31 24.30 3.89
CA PRO A 652 0.67 22.94 4.21
C PRO A 652 2.14 22.94 4.67
N SER A 653 2.35 22.74 5.98
CA SER A 653 3.67 22.38 6.51
C SER A 653 4.12 21.06 5.88
N ASN A 654 5.12 21.08 5.01
CA ASN A 654 5.82 19.86 4.57
C ASN A 654 7.34 20.04 4.61
N LEU A 655 8.05 18.94 4.83
CA LEU A 655 9.46 18.96 5.20
C LEU A 655 10.37 19.35 4.03
N CYS A 656 10.02 19.01 2.78
CA CYS A 656 10.72 19.61 1.66
C CYS A 656 10.55 21.12 1.67
N ASN A 657 9.34 21.68 1.73
CA ASN A 657 9.19 23.13 1.66
C ASN A 657 10.00 23.80 2.77
N GLU A 658 9.98 23.28 4.00
CA GLU A 658 10.82 23.80 5.08
C GLU A 658 12.33 23.58 4.88
N ALA A 659 12.77 22.43 4.35
CA ALA A 659 14.20 22.13 4.09
C ALA A 659 14.72 22.89 2.85
N TYR A 660 13.97 22.84 1.75
CA TYR A 660 14.05 23.72 0.59
C TYR A 660 14.20 25.16 1.09
N TYR A 661 13.27 25.73 1.88
CA TYR A 661 13.42 27.10 2.40
C TYR A 661 14.63 27.31 3.34
N LYS A 662 14.94 26.36 4.25
CA LYS A 662 16.11 26.45 5.16
C LYS A 662 17.46 26.45 4.45
N VAL A 663 17.57 25.78 3.30
CA VAL A 663 18.85 25.56 2.61
C VAL A 663 18.94 26.36 1.29
N ASN A 664 17.83 26.88 0.76
CA ASN A 664 17.77 27.32 -0.64
C ASN A 664 18.46 28.60 -1.04
N ALA A 665 18.54 29.61 -0.16
CA ALA A 665 18.85 30.96 -0.60
C ALA A 665 20.13 31.00 -1.45
N ASP A 666 21.07 30.08 -1.17
CA ASP A 666 22.31 29.88 -1.92
C ASP A 666 22.37 28.61 -2.80
N LEU A 667 21.41 27.69 -2.71
CA LEU A 667 21.32 26.51 -3.60
C LEU A 667 20.67 26.82 -4.96
N ARG A 668 19.65 27.70 -5.04
CA ARG A 668 18.85 27.84 -6.28
C ARG A 668 19.65 28.37 -7.48
N LYS A 669 20.59 29.29 -7.25
CA LYS A 669 21.32 30.03 -8.30
C LYS A 669 22.69 30.46 -7.79
N SER A 670 23.76 30.21 -8.55
CA SER A 670 25.10 30.69 -8.15
C SER A 670 25.18 32.20 -8.03
N ARG A 671 26.18 32.65 -7.27
CA ARG A 671 26.61 34.06 -7.22
C ARG A 671 26.85 34.65 -8.62
N MET A 672 27.21 33.84 -9.62
CA MET A 672 27.35 34.29 -11.02
C MET A 672 25.98 34.63 -11.64
N ILE A 673 24.98 33.75 -11.57
CA ILE A 673 23.61 34.03 -12.06
C ILE A 673 23.02 35.26 -11.38
N LYS A 674 23.14 35.35 -10.05
CA LYS A 674 22.72 36.53 -9.27
C LYS A 674 23.43 37.82 -9.73
N SER A 675 24.71 37.73 -10.07
CA SER A 675 25.50 38.87 -10.60
C SER A 675 25.12 39.25 -12.03
N ILE A 676 24.84 38.28 -12.91
CA ILE A 676 24.39 38.52 -14.28
C ILE A 676 23.03 39.21 -14.28
N ALA A 677 22.06 38.68 -13.52
CA ALA A 677 20.74 39.28 -13.34
C ALA A 677 20.86 40.72 -12.83
N LYS A 678 21.71 40.96 -11.81
CA LYS A 678 21.97 42.30 -11.27
C LYS A 678 22.60 43.25 -12.29
N ILE A 679 23.62 42.82 -13.05
CA ILE A 679 24.24 43.64 -14.10
C ILE A 679 23.21 43.98 -15.19
N TYR A 680 22.36 43.03 -15.56
CA TYR A 680 21.35 43.21 -16.60
C TYR A 680 20.23 44.16 -16.12
N GLN A 681 19.76 43.99 -14.88
CA GLN A 681 18.82 44.90 -14.20
C GLN A 681 19.41 46.32 -14.13
N GLN A 682 20.66 46.48 -13.68
CA GLN A 682 21.34 47.78 -13.61
C GLN A 682 21.51 48.46 -14.98
N ARG A 683 21.59 47.71 -16.09
CA ARG A 683 21.68 48.30 -17.45
C ARG A 683 20.36 48.82 -18.01
N HIS A 684 19.23 48.22 -17.64
CA HIS A 684 17.90 48.56 -18.19
C HIS A 684 17.02 49.38 -17.23
N VAL A 685 17.27 49.25 -15.93
CA VAL A 685 16.50 49.89 -14.85
C VAL A 685 17.39 50.79 -13.98
N GLY A 686 18.71 50.52 -13.91
CA GLY A 686 19.60 51.26 -13.02
C GLY A 686 19.31 50.93 -11.55
N ASN A 687 19.07 51.97 -10.76
CA ASN A 687 18.67 51.87 -9.35
C ASN A 687 17.17 52.13 -9.15
N ASP A 688 16.40 52.31 -10.23
CA ASP A 688 14.96 52.59 -10.13
C ASP A 688 14.19 51.35 -9.69
N ARG A 689 13.03 51.59 -9.06
CA ARG A 689 12.10 50.53 -8.69
C ARG A 689 11.34 50.04 -9.92
N TYR A 690 11.18 48.73 -10.10
CA TYR A 690 10.60 48.15 -11.32
C TYR A 690 9.61 47.02 -11.08
N THR A 691 8.78 46.79 -12.10
CA THR A 691 7.84 45.68 -12.14
C THR A 691 8.41 44.56 -12.98
N ALA A 692 8.28 43.32 -12.51
CA ALA A 692 8.47 42.13 -13.33
C ALA A 692 7.14 41.40 -13.55
N VAL A 693 6.93 40.85 -14.74
CA VAL A 693 5.72 40.11 -15.07
C VAL A 693 6.06 38.79 -15.74
N HIS A 694 5.49 37.70 -15.23
CA HIS A 694 5.54 36.38 -15.85
C HIS A 694 4.23 36.06 -16.57
N ILE A 695 4.31 35.81 -17.89
CA ILE A 695 3.14 35.56 -18.75
C ILE A 695 3.27 34.20 -19.42
N ARG A 696 2.42 33.25 -19.00
CA ARG A 696 2.29 31.92 -19.61
C ARG A 696 0.82 31.64 -20.00
N PRO A 697 0.50 31.57 -21.30
CA PRO A 697 -0.75 30.98 -21.78
C PRO A 697 -0.76 29.48 -21.49
N PHE A 698 -1.90 28.94 -21.07
CA PHE A 698 -2.11 27.52 -20.73
C PHE A 698 -3.46 27.05 -21.30
N PRO A 699 -3.67 25.75 -21.61
CA PRO A 699 -2.66 24.71 -21.83
C PRO A 699 -1.77 25.03 -23.04
N ASP A 700 -0.83 24.14 -23.40
CA ASP A 700 0.16 24.39 -24.47
C ASP A 700 -0.45 24.85 -25.80
N ALA A 701 -1.61 24.31 -26.20
CA ALA A 701 -2.34 24.73 -27.40
C ALA A 701 -2.77 26.22 -27.40
N CYS A 702 -2.87 26.85 -26.23
CA CYS A 702 -3.14 28.29 -26.11
C CYS A 702 -1.93 29.14 -26.55
N LEU A 703 -0.70 28.62 -26.41
CA LEU A 703 0.51 29.35 -26.79
C LEU A 703 0.57 29.60 -28.31
N ASP A 704 0.11 28.65 -29.12
CA ASP A 704 0.10 28.79 -30.59
C ASP A 704 -0.89 29.87 -31.05
N LEU A 705 -2.03 30.02 -30.37
CA LEU A 705 -2.97 31.11 -30.62
C LEU A 705 -2.36 32.49 -30.31
N TRP A 706 -1.50 32.59 -29.29
CA TRP A 706 -0.81 33.84 -28.91
C TRP A 706 0.40 34.19 -29.78
N ARG A 707 0.80 33.32 -30.73
CA ARG A 707 1.85 33.64 -31.72
C ARG A 707 1.32 34.44 -32.92
N ALA A 708 0.01 34.45 -33.13
CA ALA A 708 -0.61 35.27 -34.17
C ALA A 708 -0.45 36.77 -33.85
N PRO A 709 -0.36 37.66 -34.86
CA PRO A 709 -0.42 39.10 -34.64
C PRO A 709 -1.66 39.51 -33.84
N ALA A 710 -1.58 40.56 -33.03
CA ALA A 710 -2.70 40.99 -32.18
C ALA A 710 -4.00 41.28 -32.96
N ALA A 711 -3.87 41.72 -34.22
CA ALA A 711 -4.99 41.97 -35.13
C ALA A 711 -5.70 40.70 -35.63
N GLU A 712 -5.05 39.53 -35.54
CA GLU A 712 -5.54 38.24 -36.04
C GLU A 712 -5.93 37.27 -34.91
N PHE A 713 -5.86 37.72 -33.65
CA PHE A 713 -6.08 36.89 -32.48
C PHE A 713 -7.55 36.45 -32.33
N ASN A 714 -7.81 35.15 -32.53
CA ASN A 714 -9.16 34.58 -32.46
C ASN A 714 -9.61 34.33 -31.01
N TYR A 715 -10.27 35.32 -30.41
CA TYR A 715 -10.84 35.24 -29.06
C TYR A 715 -11.80 34.06 -28.86
N THR A 716 -12.60 33.68 -29.86
CA THR A 716 -13.55 32.55 -29.73
C THR A 716 -12.82 31.21 -29.66
N ALA A 717 -11.74 31.04 -30.44
CA ALA A 717 -10.87 29.87 -30.34
C ALA A 717 -10.12 29.84 -29.00
N ALA A 718 -9.61 31.00 -28.54
CA ALA A 718 -8.98 31.14 -27.24
C ALA A 718 -9.93 30.80 -26.08
N ASN A 719 -11.20 31.24 -26.13
CA ASN A 719 -12.22 30.89 -25.13
C ASN A 719 -12.41 29.37 -25.01
N LYS A 720 -12.40 28.65 -26.14
CA LYS A 720 -12.59 27.19 -26.16
C LYS A 720 -11.33 26.41 -25.74
N ALA A 721 -10.14 26.95 -26.01
CA ALA A 721 -8.87 26.23 -25.82
C ALA A 721 -8.12 26.56 -24.53
N CYS A 722 -8.21 27.80 -24.02
CA CYS A 722 -7.28 28.32 -23.01
C CYS A 722 -7.75 28.17 -21.54
N HIS A 723 -9.00 27.82 -21.28
CA HIS A 723 -9.67 27.85 -19.95
C HIS A 723 -9.65 29.21 -19.20
N ASN A 724 -8.74 30.13 -19.50
CA ASN A 724 -8.70 31.53 -19.06
C ASN A 724 -8.33 32.45 -20.25
N PRO A 725 -9.26 32.69 -21.19
CA PRO A 725 -9.01 33.52 -22.37
C PRO A 725 -8.87 35.01 -22.06
N SER A 726 -9.45 35.47 -20.95
CA SER A 726 -9.45 36.87 -20.52
C SER A 726 -8.05 37.37 -20.16
N LEU A 727 -7.10 36.46 -19.90
CA LEU A 727 -5.72 36.78 -19.54
C LEU A 727 -5.11 37.87 -20.42
N ILE A 728 -5.25 37.79 -21.76
CA ILE A 728 -4.69 38.76 -22.72
C ILE A 728 -5.20 40.19 -22.54
N ARG A 729 -6.42 40.38 -22.00
CA ARG A 729 -7.03 41.69 -21.74
C ARG A 729 -6.75 42.19 -20.32
N VAL A 730 -6.61 41.28 -19.37
CA VAL A 730 -6.48 41.60 -17.95
C VAL A 730 -5.03 41.93 -17.57
N PHE A 731 -4.03 41.28 -18.17
CA PHE A 731 -2.64 41.42 -17.72
C PHE A 731 -2.09 42.85 -17.86
N VAL A 732 -2.38 43.55 -18.97
CA VAL A 732 -1.89 44.92 -19.20
C VAL A 732 -2.47 45.89 -18.15
N ASN A 733 -3.77 45.81 -17.89
CA ASN A 733 -4.44 46.67 -16.92
C ASN A 733 -3.95 46.41 -15.49
N GLN A 734 -3.81 45.14 -15.10
CA GLN A 734 -3.28 44.81 -13.77
C GLN A 734 -1.82 45.24 -13.60
N THR A 735 -0.99 45.16 -14.65
CA THR A 735 0.38 45.70 -14.61
C THR A 735 0.37 47.23 -14.44
N LEU A 736 -0.45 47.97 -15.20
CA LEU A 736 -0.61 49.42 -15.04
C LEU A 736 -1.08 49.82 -13.64
N ASP A 737 -2.06 49.10 -13.09
CA ASP A 737 -2.63 49.39 -11.77
C ASP A 737 -1.63 49.06 -10.66
N ALA A 738 -0.86 47.98 -10.79
CA ALA A 738 0.23 47.67 -9.86
C ALA A 738 1.34 48.73 -9.92
N ILE A 739 1.74 49.19 -11.10
CA ILE A 739 2.73 50.25 -11.30
C ILE A 739 2.30 51.54 -10.59
N LYS A 740 1.05 51.98 -10.80
CA LYS A 740 0.46 53.15 -10.13
C LYS A 740 0.38 52.94 -8.61
N ARG A 741 -0.11 51.79 -8.16
CA ARG A 741 -0.40 51.49 -6.74
C ARG A 741 0.85 51.45 -5.88
N TYR A 742 1.96 50.94 -6.41
CA TYR A 742 3.22 50.80 -5.68
C TYR A 742 4.29 51.85 -6.04
N ASN A 743 3.93 52.81 -6.90
CA ASN A 743 4.77 53.91 -7.38
C ASN A 743 6.16 53.43 -7.84
N VAL A 744 6.16 52.62 -8.91
CA VAL A 744 7.36 52.07 -9.56
C VAL A 744 7.44 52.55 -11.01
N SER A 745 8.58 52.36 -11.67
CA SER A 745 8.79 52.84 -13.04
C SER A 745 7.96 52.09 -14.08
N ASN A 746 7.76 52.72 -15.25
CA ASN A 746 7.14 52.10 -16.43
C ASN A 746 8.04 51.08 -17.14
N ASN A 747 9.27 50.87 -16.65
CA ASN A 747 10.16 49.82 -17.14
C ASN A 747 9.69 48.47 -16.59
N VAL A 748 9.21 47.60 -17.48
CA VAL A 748 8.64 46.31 -17.10
C VAL A 748 9.53 45.20 -17.60
N PHE A 749 10.10 44.42 -16.69
CA PHE A 749 10.76 43.18 -17.07
C PHE A 749 9.70 42.13 -17.42
N VAL A 750 9.81 41.47 -18.57
CA VAL A 750 8.82 40.49 -19.00
C VAL A 750 9.46 39.13 -19.22
N MET A 751 9.11 38.19 -18.35
CA MET A 751 9.43 36.77 -18.50
C MET A 751 8.31 36.08 -19.27
N CYS A 752 8.60 35.67 -20.50
CA CYS A 752 7.65 34.97 -21.37
C CYS A 752 8.37 34.22 -22.50
N HIS A 753 7.65 33.27 -23.10
CA HIS A 753 8.17 32.46 -24.21
C HIS A 753 8.61 33.35 -25.39
N PRO A 754 9.81 33.17 -25.99
CA PRO A 754 10.35 34.05 -27.02
C PRO A 754 9.39 34.36 -28.18
N GLY A 755 8.67 33.34 -28.67
CA GLY A 755 7.68 33.46 -29.75
C GLY A 755 6.46 34.35 -29.47
N ILE A 756 6.25 34.85 -28.24
CA ILE A 756 5.17 35.80 -27.91
C ILE A 756 5.69 37.17 -27.44
N ARG A 757 7.01 37.41 -27.49
CA ARG A 757 7.61 38.68 -27.05
C ARG A 757 7.18 39.86 -27.91
N ASN A 758 7.05 39.67 -29.23
CA ASN A 758 6.65 40.73 -30.16
C ASN A 758 5.24 41.26 -29.86
N ILE A 759 4.26 40.38 -29.63
CA ILE A 759 2.89 40.80 -29.29
C ILE A 759 2.84 41.44 -27.90
N ILE A 760 3.58 40.93 -26.91
CA ILE A 760 3.65 41.56 -25.58
C ILE A 760 4.34 42.92 -25.64
N ALA A 761 5.39 43.07 -26.46
CA ALA A 761 6.05 44.35 -26.70
C ALA A 761 5.09 45.38 -27.31
N GLN A 762 4.27 44.98 -28.29
CA GLN A 762 3.23 45.81 -28.87
C GLN A 762 2.14 46.19 -27.84
N LEU A 763 1.62 45.23 -27.08
CA LEU A 763 0.56 45.46 -26.09
C LEU A 763 0.99 46.38 -24.95
N TYR A 764 2.19 46.17 -24.40
CA TYR A 764 2.73 47.06 -23.36
C TYR A 764 3.17 48.41 -23.92
N GLY A 765 3.77 48.47 -25.12
CA GLY A 765 4.12 49.72 -25.80
C GLY A 765 2.90 50.59 -26.08
N ALA A 766 1.79 50.00 -26.55
CA ALA A 766 0.52 50.67 -26.74
C ALA A 766 -0.12 51.18 -25.43
N ALA A 767 0.29 50.62 -24.29
CA ALA A 767 -0.11 51.05 -22.95
C ALA A 767 0.85 52.09 -22.31
N GLY A 768 1.88 52.55 -23.04
CA GLY A 768 2.89 53.49 -22.52
C GLY A 768 3.88 52.87 -21.54
N LEU A 769 4.00 51.55 -21.53
CA LEU A 769 4.99 50.80 -20.76
C LEU A 769 6.20 50.45 -21.63
N THR A 770 7.37 50.31 -21.00
CA THR A 770 8.63 49.97 -21.66
C THR A 770 9.00 48.53 -21.30
N PRO A 771 8.52 47.52 -22.05
CA PRO A 771 8.86 46.13 -21.81
C PRO A 771 10.29 45.85 -22.25
N PHE A 772 11.06 45.20 -21.38
CA PHE A 772 12.38 44.68 -21.72
C PHE A 772 12.47 43.18 -21.40
N PHE A 773 13.21 42.46 -22.23
CA PHE A 773 13.29 41.01 -22.24
C PHE A 773 14.77 40.60 -22.26
N TYR A 774 15.14 39.66 -21.41
CA TYR A 774 16.48 39.09 -21.42
C TYR A 774 16.67 38.19 -22.65
N THR A 775 17.82 38.23 -23.33
CA THR A 775 18.04 37.48 -24.58
C THR A 775 19.39 36.75 -24.57
N GLU A 776 19.43 35.53 -25.14
CA GLU A 776 20.60 34.64 -25.06
C GLU A 776 21.84 35.16 -25.82
N ASP A 777 21.63 35.99 -26.83
CA ASP A 777 22.68 36.60 -27.67
C ASP A 777 23.65 37.49 -26.88
N ILE A 778 23.23 37.99 -25.71
CA ILE A 778 24.06 38.78 -24.79
C ILE A 778 25.10 37.89 -24.07
N MET A 779 24.84 36.59 -23.91
CA MET A 779 25.67 35.65 -23.15
C MET A 779 26.40 34.61 -24.00
N GLY A 780 25.78 34.17 -25.10
CA GLY A 780 26.33 33.14 -25.99
C GLY A 780 27.78 33.38 -26.44
N PRO A 781 28.22 34.62 -26.74
CA PRO A 781 29.62 34.90 -27.09
C PRO A 781 30.61 34.86 -25.91
N ILE A 782 30.15 35.13 -24.68
CA ILE A 782 31.01 35.26 -23.49
C ILE A 782 31.29 33.89 -22.87
N PHE A 783 30.30 32.99 -22.89
CA PHE A 783 30.37 31.71 -22.20
C PHE A 783 30.41 30.48 -23.13
N GLY A 784 30.17 30.66 -24.43
CA GLY A 784 30.23 29.56 -25.43
C GLY A 784 29.03 28.59 -25.40
N PHE A 785 28.17 28.66 -24.38
CA PHE A 785 26.93 27.89 -24.28
C PHE A 785 25.70 28.76 -24.61
N ARG A 786 24.70 28.16 -25.27
CA ARG A 786 23.37 28.74 -25.53
C ARG A 786 22.32 27.72 -25.08
N GLY A 787 21.20 28.16 -24.53
CA GLY A 787 20.21 27.24 -23.98
C GLY A 787 19.07 27.89 -23.19
N PRO A 788 17.81 27.47 -23.42
CA PRO A 788 16.63 28.10 -22.83
C PRO A 788 16.53 27.91 -21.31
N ALA A 789 17.19 26.89 -20.75
CA ALA A 789 17.28 26.70 -19.29
C ALA A 789 18.11 27.81 -18.62
N LEU A 790 19.26 28.17 -19.20
CA LEU A 790 20.12 29.25 -18.68
C LEU A 790 19.43 30.62 -18.83
N LEU A 791 18.71 30.82 -19.94
CA LEU A 791 17.83 31.98 -20.12
C LEU A 791 16.82 32.06 -18.96
N GLY A 792 16.02 31.01 -18.76
CA GLY A 792 14.98 30.95 -17.73
C GLY A 792 15.49 31.22 -16.31
N MET A 793 16.66 30.69 -15.92
CA MET A 793 17.24 30.93 -14.59
C MET A 793 17.62 32.39 -14.33
N VAL A 794 18.15 33.10 -15.34
CA VAL A 794 18.47 34.53 -15.22
C VAL A 794 17.18 35.36 -15.23
N GLU A 795 16.20 35.03 -16.09
CA GLU A 795 14.90 35.70 -16.10
C GLU A 795 14.16 35.57 -14.77
N GLN A 796 14.15 34.36 -14.18
CA GLN A 796 13.60 34.09 -12.86
C GLN A 796 14.25 34.96 -11.76
N GLU A 797 15.57 35.17 -11.81
CA GLU A 797 16.28 36.04 -10.86
C GLU A 797 15.99 37.53 -11.06
N ILE A 798 15.84 38.00 -12.30
CA ILE A 798 15.39 39.38 -12.56
C ILE A 798 13.95 39.57 -12.05
N CYS A 799 13.09 38.55 -12.14
CA CYS A 799 11.74 38.56 -11.60
C CYS A 799 11.69 38.53 -10.06
N SER A 800 12.52 37.73 -9.40
CA SER A 800 12.54 37.62 -7.93
C SER A 800 13.10 38.89 -7.28
N GLN A 801 14.04 39.58 -7.92
CA GLN A 801 14.62 40.82 -7.41
C GLN A 801 13.68 42.04 -7.49
N ALA A 802 12.69 42.05 -8.40
CA ALA A 802 11.80 43.20 -8.66
C ALA A 802 11.01 43.70 -7.44
N ASP A 803 10.63 44.97 -7.42
CA ASP A 803 9.78 45.55 -6.36
C ASP A 803 8.38 44.94 -6.34
N VAL A 804 7.82 44.77 -7.53
CA VAL A 804 6.47 44.26 -7.80
C VAL A 804 6.58 43.11 -8.78
N PHE A 805 5.95 41.98 -8.47
CA PHE A 805 5.81 40.85 -9.39
C PHE A 805 4.34 40.53 -9.66
N LEU A 806 4.01 40.30 -10.93
CA LEU A 806 2.71 39.78 -11.36
C LEU A 806 2.93 38.47 -12.14
N GLY A 807 2.12 37.44 -11.90
CA GLY A 807 2.27 36.19 -12.64
C GLY A 807 0.96 35.41 -12.86
N THR A 808 0.96 34.54 -13.88
CA THR A 808 -0.15 33.63 -14.16
C THR A 808 -0.30 32.63 -13.02
N LYS A 809 -1.46 32.63 -12.33
CA LYS A 809 -1.74 31.77 -11.16
C LYS A 809 -1.48 30.28 -11.46
N ALA A 810 -1.89 29.81 -12.63
CA ALA A 810 -1.79 28.41 -13.06
C ALA A 810 -0.39 28.01 -13.62
N SER A 811 0.70 28.66 -13.20
CA SER A 811 2.04 28.36 -13.72
C SER A 811 3.07 28.09 -12.62
N THR A 812 3.74 26.95 -12.75
CA THR A 812 4.91 26.52 -11.98
C THR A 812 5.96 27.63 -11.83
N MET A 813 6.36 28.28 -12.92
CA MET A 813 7.34 29.37 -12.90
C MET A 813 6.86 30.62 -12.12
N THR A 814 5.55 30.91 -12.12
CA THR A 814 4.98 31.95 -11.23
C THR A 814 5.14 31.56 -9.77
N GLY A 815 4.86 30.29 -9.43
CA GLY A 815 5.05 29.74 -8.09
C GLY A 815 6.50 29.86 -7.62
N ILE A 816 7.46 29.40 -8.42
CA ILE A 816 8.89 29.45 -8.07
C ILE A 816 9.36 30.90 -7.79
N VAL A 817 8.98 31.87 -8.63
CA VAL A 817 9.31 33.28 -8.39
C VAL A 817 8.60 33.83 -7.14
N TRP A 818 7.35 33.45 -6.90
CA TRP A 818 6.62 33.81 -5.68
C TRP A 818 7.37 33.34 -4.43
N GLU A 819 7.78 32.07 -4.39
CA GLU A 819 8.51 31.46 -3.27
C GLU A 819 9.87 32.15 -3.00
N GLU A 820 10.63 32.50 -4.04
CA GLU A 820 11.89 33.25 -3.89
C GLU A 820 11.69 34.64 -3.27
N ARG A 821 10.54 35.28 -3.55
CA ARG A 821 10.23 36.62 -3.03
C ARG A 821 9.78 36.60 -1.57
N PHE A 822 9.10 35.54 -1.13
CA PHE A 822 8.64 35.41 0.26
C PHE A 822 9.72 34.93 1.23
N THR A 823 10.83 34.39 0.73
CA THR A 823 12.02 34.06 1.54
C THR A 823 13.10 35.15 1.57
N ALA A 824 12.88 36.28 0.89
CA ALA A 824 13.82 37.39 0.86
C ALA A 824 13.62 38.35 2.05
N ASP A 825 14.71 38.69 2.73
CA ASP A 825 14.79 39.74 3.75
C ASP A 825 15.52 40.97 3.17
N PRO A 826 14.95 42.19 3.18
CA PRO A 826 13.58 42.54 3.59
C PRO A 826 12.50 42.16 2.56
N PRO A 827 11.23 42.03 2.99
CA PRO A 827 10.13 41.60 2.13
C PRO A 827 9.88 42.57 0.96
N LYS A 828 9.57 42.00 -0.22
CA LYS A 828 9.23 42.76 -1.42
C LYS A 828 7.84 43.43 -1.29
N LEU A 829 7.65 44.56 -1.96
CA LEU A 829 6.47 45.42 -1.76
C LEU A 829 5.15 44.78 -2.21
N ALA A 830 5.18 43.98 -3.28
CA ALA A 830 4.02 43.23 -3.70
C ALA A 830 4.37 41.98 -4.51
N THR A 831 3.51 40.98 -4.39
CA THR A 831 3.42 39.85 -5.31
C THR A 831 1.95 39.57 -5.59
N LEU A 832 1.54 39.63 -6.87
CA LEU A 832 0.16 39.55 -7.33
C LEU A 832 -0.01 38.41 -8.34
N HIS A 833 -1.25 37.90 -8.47
CA HIS A 833 -1.58 36.80 -9.36
C HIS A 833 -2.77 37.14 -10.26
N PHE A 834 -2.73 36.72 -11.52
CA PHE A 834 -3.88 36.78 -12.43
C PHE A 834 -4.94 35.73 -12.02
N SER A 835 -5.94 36.11 -11.22
CA SER A 835 -7.10 35.26 -10.86
C SER A 835 -8.31 35.51 -11.77
N GLY A 836 -9.11 34.46 -12.02
CA GLY A 836 -10.28 34.53 -12.91
C GLY A 836 -11.52 35.18 -12.29
N ASP A 837 -11.53 35.36 -10.96
CA ASP A 837 -12.74 35.73 -10.20
C ASP A 837 -13.12 37.22 -10.26
N TYR A 838 -12.34 38.07 -10.94
CA TYR A 838 -12.68 39.47 -11.17
C TYR A 838 -13.61 39.64 -12.36
N PHE A 839 -14.88 39.25 -12.19
CA PHE A 839 -15.99 39.64 -13.06
C PHE A 839 -16.46 41.09 -12.86
N GLU A 840 -15.69 41.92 -12.14
CA GLU A 840 -16.03 43.30 -11.80
C GLU A 840 -14.80 44.24 -11.88
N MET A 841 -14.34 44.50 -13.11
CA MET A 841 -13.61 45.74 -13.43
C MET A 841 -14.17 46.34 -14.73
N PRO A 842 -14.39 47.66 -14.81
CA PRO A 842 -14.89 48.29 -16.02
C PRO A 842 -13.92 48.09 -17.18
N LEU A 843 -14.43 47.62 -18.32
CA LEU A 843 -13.67 47.54 -19.56
C LEU A 843 -13.24 48.96 -19.99
N MET A 844 -11.93 49.22 -20.04
CA MET A 844 -11.44 50.32 -20.87
C MET A 844 -11.74 49.99 -22.34
N PRO A 845 -12.17 50.97 -23.15
CA PRO A 845 -12.41 50.75 -24.56
C PRO A 845 -11.08 50.43 -25.27
N PRO A 846 -11.09 49.61 -26.34
CA PRO A 846 -9.88 49.29 -27.08
C PRO A 846 -9.28 50.55 -27.70
N SER A 847 -7.97 50.75 -27.51
CA SER A 847 -7.19 51.75 -28.25
C SER A 847 -7.31 51.50 -29.77
N PRO A 848 -7.25 52.56 -30.62
CA PRO A 848 -7.39 52.39 -32.07
C PRO A 848 -6.28 51.50 -32.65
N PRO A 849 -6.55 50.77 -33.75
CA PRO A 849 -5.51 49.99 -34.42
C PRO A 849 -4.39 50.90 -34.93
N LEU A 850 -3.15 50.56 -34.60
CA LEU A 850 -1.97 51.16 -35.21
C LEU A 850 -1.96 50.82 -36.71
N GLY A 851 -1.70 51.84 -37.54
CA GLY A 851 -1.63 51.69 -38.99
C GLY A 851 -0.43 50.85 -39.46
N PRO A 852 -0.41 50.44 -40.74
CA PRO A 852 0.67 49.65 -41.34
C PRO A 852 2.00 50.43 -41.41
N PRO A 853 3.14 49.73 -41.61
CA PRO A 853 4.35 49.89 -40.80
C PRO A 853 5.29 51.04 -41.17
#